data_AF-A0A242K0H9-F1
#
_entry.id   AF-A0A242K0H9-F1
#
_cell.length_a   1.000
_cell.length_b   1.000
_cell.length_c   1.000
_cell.angle_alpha   90.00
_cell.angle_beta   90.00
_cell.angle_gamma   90.00
#
_symmetry.space_group_name_H-M   'P 1'
#
loop_
_entity.id
_entity.type
_entity.pdbx_description
1 polymer ?
#
loop_
_entity_poly.entity_id
_entity_poly.type
_entity_poly.pdbx_seq_one_letter_code
_entity_poly.pdbx_strand_id
1 'polypeptide(L)'
;MLETVVLKNNYQDSINLMLLTNKINSLDEVKMSQIMMGTDANKDILNNTSLLTEEAKAASANDMMIVVDSESETVMEKVMPLIDDFLADLSAKNTEQQQKSATTWKEALEQLPNANVALFSIPGEYGASEMERALKNNLHVFSFTDNIAIEDEIRLKQLAHQKGLLMMGPDCGTGILSSTPIAFTNVVSPGNIGVVGASGTGIQEVTTIIDRLGGGVVHAIGTGGRDLSDQVGAITVKDAIVALENHEPTDVICVISKPPAKEVRDEVVQLLQSISKPVVAIFLGEKPTNHEGKVYLAHTLEETAQIAVDLANEETVKKNYFEPVVAPNVAQLSEDKVVKGLYSGGTLAAEAGMLISEALDLGGLVKSEGYVLKSHGYEVIDLGDDRYTQGKPHPMIDPEVRISKIHEYAKDENTGVILFDVVLGYGAHEDMVGALLPAIQEAQTEAKAAGRDLYFVATVCGTTKDPQNYQRSIERLQSAGVFVEKSNAKAVQLALMLKGIECSEADKEVIPYEGTTVEVPLPSDQVMELVTTKPRIINIGLPSFTESILEYKGEAVQFDWRPRASGNKKMIRILDALEEYEEKIQEENHQVTDKMKNAQPFLVDVVPAKSVIPELNDPNHKTLLHAGPPIHWSEMTGPMKGACLGAALFERWAENEEQALKLFEAEEVRFMPCHHVKAVGPMGGITSGNMPVAVVENRLAGNEAYCILNEGIGKVLRFGAYSQEVVDRLDWIKEVLGPTLSQALALTEDGLNLNVLIARSITMGDEFHQRNIAASLNFLKELAPLIIQTTIAEEQKYEVIKFLADTDQFFLNIMMATGKAIVDAARKDAKGTIVTTMTRNGVDFGIRIAESGDKWHCAPVNTPKGLYFTGFDEEDGNPDIGDSAITETVGVGAMAMVAAPGVTRFVGAGGFEDALATSNEMAKICEGHNPTFSIPTWDFQGTCLGIDIRKVVETGITPVINTGIAHKNPGVGQIGAGTVRAPLACFEHALEDYARELGIVVD
;
A
#
# COMPACT_ATOMS: atom_id res chain seq x y z
N MET A 1 -28.11 -11.93 6.71
CA MET A 1 -27.15 -12.95 6.23
C MET A 1 -25.93 -12.18 5.77
N LEU A 2 -24.74 -12.64 6.14
CA LEU A 2 -23.50 -11.97 5.76
C LEU A 2 -23.07 -12.46 4.38
N GLU A 3 -22.95 -11.55 3.44
CA GLU A 3 -22.27 -11.79 2.17
C GLU A 3 -20.94 -11.04 2.18
N THR A 4 -19.88 -11.69 1.68
CA THR A 4 -18.53 -11.12 1.66
C THR A 4 -17.89 -11.31 0.29
N VAL A 5 -17.34 -10.21 -0.23
CA VAL A 5 -16.47 -10.21 -1.41
C VAL A 5 -15.15 -9.56 -1.04
N VAL A 6 -14.03 -10.20 -1.37
CA VAL A 6 -12.69 -9.64 -1.15
C VAL A 6 -12.08 -9.33 -2.51
N LEU A 7 -11.85 -8.05 -2.80
CA LEU A 7 -11.13 -7.61 -3.99
C LEU A 7 -9.64 -7.56 -3.68
N LYS A 8 -8.90 -8.51 -4.23
CA LYS A 8 -7.47 -8.67 -3.92
C LYS A 8 -6.61 -7.57 -4.52
N ASN A 9 -5.60 -7.12 -3.77
CA ASN A 9 -4.66 -6.07 -4.16
C ASN A 9 -5.35 -4.77 -4.65
N ASN A 10 -6.54 -4.50 -4.14
CA ASN A 10 -7.32 -3.31 -4.45
C ASN A 10 -7.22 -2.33 -3.28
N TYR A 11 -6.02 -1.80 -3.06
CA TYR A 11 -5.78 -0.83 -1.99
C TYR A 11 -6.52 0.48 -2.30
N GLN A 12 -7.35 0.91 -1.37
CA GLN A 12 -8.12 2.13 -1.44
C GLN A 12 -7.95 2.91 -0.15
N ASP A 13 -7.96 4.23 -0.27
CA ASP A 13 -7.91 5.11 0.90
C ASP A 13 -9.12 4.89 1.82
N SER A 14 -8.88 4.89 3.13
CA SER A 14 -9.91 4.64 4.14
C SER A 14 -11.09 5.62 4.06
N ILE A 15 -10.86 6.89 3.72
CA ILE A 15 -11.94 7.88 3.61
C ILE A 15 -12.86 7.52 2.45
N ASN A 16 -12.31 7.15 1.29
CA ASN A 16 -13.10 6.73 0.14
C ASN A 16 -13.94 5.49 0.45
N LEU A 17 -13.35 4.51 1.14
CA LEU A 17 -14.06 3.30 1.55
C LEU A 17 -15.16 3.56 2.57
N MET A 18 -14.96 4.52 3.46
CA MET A 18 -15.95 4.90 4.46
C MET A 18 -17.12 5.68 3.83
N LEU A 19 -16.84 6.58 2.88
CA LEU A 19 -17.89 7.22 2.07
C LEU A 19 -18.69 6.20 1.26
N LEU A 20 -18.01 5.21 0.68
CA LEU A 20 -18.65 4.12 -0.05
C LEU A 20 -19.49 3.26 0.89
N THR A 21 -19.00 2.93 2.09
CA THR A 21 -19.75 2.21 3.14
C THR A 21 -21.04 2.94 3.49
N ASN A 22 -20.97 4.26 3.70
CA ASN A 22 -22.16 5.09 3.99
C ASN A 22 -23.16 5.08 2.83
N LYS A 23 -22.68 5.16 1.58
CA LYS A 23 -23.52 5.06 0.39
C LYS A 23 -24.24 3.70 0.32
N ILE A 24 -23.55 2.60 0.60
CA ILE A 24 -24.15 1.26 0.59
C ILE A 24 -25.12 1.07 1.77
N ASN A 25 -24.82 1.60 2.95
CA ASN A 25 -25.71 1.57 4.12
C ASN A 25 -27.02 2.36 3.93
N SER A 26 -27.08 3.25 2.92
CA SER A 26 -28.30 4.00 2.58
C SER A 26 -29.34 3.20 1.79
N LEU A 27 -29.00 1.98 1.36
CA LEU A 27 -29.92 1.12 0.61
C LEU A 27 -30.92 0.43 1.56
N ASP A 28 -32.22 0.50 1.24
CA ASP A 28 -33.29 -0.10 2.05
C ASP A 28 -33.11 -1.61 2.34
N GLU A 29 -32.42 -2.31 1.44
CA GLU A 29 -32.18 -3.77 1.52
C GLU A 29 -30.89 -4.13 2.27
N VAL A 30 -30.08 -3.13 2.69
CA VAL A 30 -28.87 -3.32 3.45
C VAL A 30 -29.16 -2.98 4.92
N LYS A 31 -29.04 -3.97 5.80
CA LYS A 31 -29.17 -3.74 7.24
C LYS A 31 -27.93 -3.09 7.81
N MET A 32 -26.76 -3.55 7.36
CA MET A 32 -25.47 -2.97 7.70
C MET A 32 -24.44 -3.44 6.67
N SER A 33 -23.45 -2.62 6.35
CA SER A 33 -22.32 -2.97 5.53
C SER A 33 -21.05 -2.32 6.08
N GLN A 34 -19.93 -2.95 5.79
CA GLN A 34 -18.60 -2.43 6.05
C GLN A 34 -17.71 -2.74 4.85
N ILE A 35 -17.17 -1.68 4.24
CA ILE A 35 -16.22 -1.76 3.15
C ILE A 35 -14.92 -1.18 3.65
N MET A 36 -13.91 -2.03 3.83
CA MET A 36 -12.67 -1.67 4.52
C MET A 36 -11.47 -2.40 3.93
N MET A 37 -10.27 -1.85 4.10
CA MET A 37 -9.03 -2.58 3.82
C MET A 37 -8.85 -3.75 4.79
N GLY A 38 -8.28 -4.86 4.35
CA GLY A 38 -8.02 -6.07 5.13
C GLY A 38 -6.91 -5.96 6.18
N THR A 39 -6.75 -4.81 6.82
CA THR A 39 -5.83 -4.59 7.94
C THR A 39 -6.35 -5.31 9.20
N ASP A 40 -5.45 -5.65 10.12
CA ASP A 40 -5.85 -6.32 11.37
C ASP A 40 -6.77 -5.43 12.21
N ALA A 41 -6.53 -4.11 12.24
CA ALA A 41 -7.41 -3.17 12.92
C ALA A 41 -8.84 -3.17 12.35
N ASN A 42 -8.99 -3.24 11.02
CA ASN A 42 -10.31 -3.28 10.39
C ASN A 42 -11.00 -4.64 10.59
N LYS A 43 -10.23 -5.74 10.63
CA LYS A 43 -10.77 -7.06 10.98
C LYS A 43 -11.29 -7.09 12.42
N ASP A 44 -10.59 -6.43 13.35
CA ASP A 44 -11.07 -6.27 14.73
C ASP A 44 -12.37 -5.47 14.78
N ILE A 45 -12.51 -4.42 13.96
CA ILE A 45 -13.77 -3.66 13.82
C ILE A 45 -14.91 -4.57 13.30
N LEU A 46 -14.67 -5.35 12.26
CA LEU A 46 -15.64 -6.33 11.75
C LEU A 46 -16.02 -7.38 12.81
N ASN A 47 -15.05 -7.83 13.61
CA ASN A 47 -15.29 -8.81 14.67
C ASN A 47 -16.17 -8.21 15.78
N ASN A 48 -15.85 -6.99 16.21
CA ASN A 48 -16.62 -6.27 17.24
C ASN A 48 -18.04 -5.92 16.78
N THR A 49 -18.27 -5.80 15.47
CA THR A 49 -19.59 -5.52 14.88
C THR A 49 -20.34 -6.78 14.43
N SER A 50 -19.80 -7.98 14.70
CA SER A 50 -20.36 -9.27 14.26
C SER A 50 -20.52 -9.41 12.74
N LEU A 51 -19.64 -8.74 11.99
CA LEU A 51 -19.57 -8.77 10.52
C LEU A 51 -18.38 -9.60 10.00
N LEU A 52 -17.44 -10.02 10.84
CA LEU A 52 -16.25 -10.75 10.39
C LEU A 52 -16.60 -12.17 9.90
N THR A 53 -16.45 -12.40 8.59
CA THR A 53 -16.53 -13.72 7.95
C THR A 53 -15.16 -14.36 7.83
N GLU A 54 -15.08 -15.68 7.55
CA GLU A 54 -13.79 -16.35 7.34
C GLU A 54 -13.08 -15.84 6.08
N GLU A 55 -13.83 -15.43 5.05
CA GLU A 55 -13.31 -14.79 3.85
C GLU A 55 -12.65 -13.44 4.17
N ALA A 56 -13.32 -12.58 4.95
CA ALA A 56 -12.76 -11.29 5.38
C ALA A 56 -11.54 -11.46 6.29
N LYS A 57 -11.56 -12.48 7.16
CA LYS A 57 -10.43 -12.79 8.05
C LYS A 57 -9.16 -13.18 7.28
N ALA A 58 -9.31 -13.82 6.12
CA ALA A 58 -8.19 -14.21 5.26
C ALA A 58 -7.64 -13.08 4.36
N ALA A 59 -8.29 -11.92 4.33
CA ALA A 59 -7.84 -10.78 3.53
C ALA A 59 -6.51 -10.20 4.07
N SER A 60 -5.65 -9.71 3.17
CA SER A 60 -4.43 -8.97 3.52
C SER A 60 -4.68 -7.46 3.61
N ALA A 61 -3.72 -6.68 4.13
CA ALA A 61 -3.89 -5.22 4.25
C ALA A 61 -4.04 -4.50 2.90
N ASN A 62 -3.64 -5.14 1.80
CA ASN A 62 -3.78 -4.64 0.44
C ASN A 62 -5.10 -5.05 -0.23
N ASP A 63 -5.93 -5.87 0.43
CA ASP A 63 -7.20 -6.34 -0.11
C ASP A 63 -8.36 -5.49 0.41
N MET A 64 -9.31 -5.13 -0.47
CA MET A 64 -10.54 -4.47 -0.05
C MET A 64 -11.59 -5.53 0.30
N MET A 65 -12.06 -5.51 1.54
CA MET A 65 -13.14 -6.36 2.03
C MET A 65 -14.47 -5.63 1.88
N ILE A 66 -15.46 -6.28 1.28
CA ILE A 66 -16.84 -5.81 1.14
C ILE A 66 -17.71 -6.78 1.93
N VAL A 67 -18.24 -6.34 3.05
CA VAL A 67 -19.11 -7.17 3.90
C VAL A 67 -20.49 -6.52 4.01
N VAL A 68 -21.54 -7.27 3.69
CA VAL A 68 -22.92 -6.78 3.70
C VAL A 68 -23.81 -7.73 4.51
N ASP A 69 -24.48 -7.23 5.55
CA ASP A 69 -25.60 -7.89 6.22
C ASP A 69 -26.92 -7.49 5.55
N SER A 70 -27.58 -8.47 4.93
CA SER A 70 -28.87 -8.30 4.26
C SER A 70 -29.76 -9.52 4.44
N GLU A 71 -31.08 -9.33 4.39
CA GLU A 71 -32.04 -10.44 4.30
C GLU A 71 -32.22 -10.96 2.86
N SER A 72 -31.66 -10.27 1.86
CA SER A 72 -31.73 -10.62 0.44
C SER A 72 -30.47 -11.34 -0.05
N GLU A 73 -30.63 -12.55 -0.59
CA GLU A 73 -29.54 -13.34 -1.22
C GLU A 73 -29.02 -12.75 -2.54
N THR A 74 -29.66 -11.70 -3.06
CA THR A 74 -29.23 -11.01 -4.30
C THR A 74 -28.74 -9.59 -4.03
N VAL A 75 -28.50 -9.23 -2.76
CA VAL A 75 -28.06 -7.87 -2.40
C VAL A 75 -26.76 -7.49 -3.12
N MET A 76 -25.84 -8.45 -3.30
CA MET A 76 -24.56 -8.21 -3.95
C MET A 76 -24.68 -7.90 -5.45
N GLU A 77 -25.74 -8.34 -6.13
CA GLU A 77 -26.01 -7.95 -7.52
C GLU A 77 -26.33 -6.45 -7.66
N LYS A 78 -26.77 -5.79 -6.57
CA LYS A 78 -27.01 -4.34 -6.53
C LYS A 78 -25.85 -3.57 -5.94
N VAL A 79 -25.16 -4.13 -4.93
CA VAL A 79 -24.05 -3.49 -4.25
C VAL A 79 -22.80 -3.44 -5.14
N MET A 80 -22.44 -4.53 -5.81
CA MET A 80 -21.21 -4.59 -6.61
C MET A 80 -21.17 -3.55 -7.74
N PRO A 81 -22.24 -3.34 -8.54
CA PRO A 81 -22.24 -2.27 -9.54
C PRO A 81 -22.04 -0.86 -8.96
N LEU A 82 -22.59 -0.57 -7.78
CA LEU A 82 -22.40 0.73 -7.12
C LEU A 82 -20.96 0.94 -6.64
N ILE A 83 -20.29 -0.14 -6.23
CA ILE A 83 -18.88 -0.16 -5.86
C ILE A 83 -18.03 0.03 -7.12
N ASP A 84 -18.29 -0.73 -8.18
CA ASP A 84 -17.57 -0.62 -9.45
C ASP A 84 -17.69 0.79 -10.03
N ASP A 85 -18.89 1.38 -10.04
CA ASP A 85 -19.13 2.77 -10.49
C ASP A 85 -18.37 3.79 -9.63
N PHE A 86 -18.32 3.59 -8.31
CA PHE A 86 -17.59 4.48 -7.41
C PHE A 86 -16.07 4.39 -7.63
N LEU A 87 -15.53 3.18 -7.76
CA LEU A 87 -14.11 2.96 -8.06
C LEU A 87 -13.75 3.47 -9.47
N ALA A 88 -14.66 3.35 -10.43
CA ALA A 88 -14.49 3.89 -11.77
C ALA A 88 -14.49 5.42 -11.77
N ASP A 89 -15.36 6.08 -10.99
CA ASP A 89 -15.36 7.55 -10.85
C ASP A 89 -14.07 8.07 -10.21
N LEU A 90 -13.59 7.38 -9.17
CA LEU A 90 -12.27 7.66 -8.57
C LEU A 90 -11.15 7.52 -9.62
N SER A 91 -11.20 6.49 -10.45
CA SER A 91 -10.22 6.25 -11.51
C SER A 91 -10.32 7.26 -12.66
N ALA A 92 -11.54 7.70 -13.03
CA ALA A 92 -11.80 8.67 -14.10
C ALA A 92 -11.28 10.07 -13.73
N LYS A 93 -11.48 10.51 -12.49
CA LYS A 93 -10.89 11.76 -11.97
C LYS A 93 -9.36 11.73 -12.00
N ASN A 94 -8.74 10.58 -11.74
CA ASN A 94 -7.29 10.40 -11.90
C ASN A 94 -6.81 10.43 -13.37
N THR A 95 -7.70 10.33 -14.37
CA THR A 95 -7.29 10.22 -15.77
C THR A 95 -7.18 11.60 -16.45
N GLU A 96 -7.89 12.62 -15.96
CA GLU A 96 -7.84 13.99 -16.50
C GLU A 96 -6.58 14.76 -16.07
N GLN A 97 -5.90 14.32 -15.00
CA GLN A 97 -4.57 14.79 -14.59
C GLN A 97 -3.54 13.68 -14.86
N GLN A 98 -2.86 13.73 -16.00
CA GLN A 98 -1.65 12.91 -16.28
C GLN A 98 -0.47 13.32 -15.38
N GLN A 99 -0.62 13.25 -14.06
CA GLN A 99 0.51 13.18 -13.15
C GLN A 99 0.97 11.73 -13.12
N LYS A 100 2.22 11.48 -13.53
CA LYS A 100 2.86 10.20 -13.23
C LYS A 100 2.85 10.07 -11.71
N SER A 101 2.17 9.07 -11.18
CA SER A 101 2.29 8.74 -9.78
C SER A 101 3.56 7.91 -9.57
N ALA A 102 4.15 8.05 -8.39
CA ALA A 102 5.24 7.22 -7.91
C ALA A 102 4.68 6.11 -7.02
N THR A 103 5.31 4.94 -7.02
CA THR A 103 4.97 3.82 -6.13
C THR A 103 6.06 3.51 -5.11
N THR A 104 7.17 4.25 -5.18
CA THR A 104 8.30 4.16 -4.25
C THR A 104 8.87 5.54 -3.96
N TRP A 105 9.55 5.69 -2.82
CA TRP A 105 10.30 6.91 -2.49
C TRP A 105 11.32 7.28 -3.57
N LYS A 106 12.02 6.29 -4.14
CA LYS A 106 13.00 6.51 -5.19
C LYS A 106 12.36 7.12 -6.44
N GLU A 107 11.26 6.54 -6.92
CA GLU A 107 10.51 7.09 -8.05
C GLU A 107 10.00 8.51 -7.74
N ALA A 108 9.48 8.75 -6.54
CA ALA A 108 8.97 10.07 -6.15
C ALA A 108 10.07 11.14 -6.16
N LEU A 109 11.25 10.81 -5.60
CA LEU A 109 12.41 11.70 -5.58
C LEU A 109 13.05 11.86 -6.96
N GLU A 110 13.01 10.85 -7.83
CA GLU A 110 13.46 10.99 -9.23
C GLU A 110 12.52 11.89 -10.04
N GLN A 111 11.22 11.84 -9.77
CA GLN A 111 10.21 12.68 -10.43
C GLN A 111 10.23 14.13 -9.91
N LEU A 112 10.55 14.35 -8.63
CA LEU A 112 10.70 15.68 -8.03
C LEU A 112 11.99 15.80 -7.20
N PRO A 113 13.17 15.92 -7.84
CA PRO A 113 14.47 15.91 -7.15
C PRO A 113 14.72 17.08 -6.19
N ASN A 114 13.97 18.16 -6.34
CA ASN A 114 14.01 19.37 -5.54
C ASN A 114 12.84 19.47 -4.55
N ALA A 115 12.11 18.38 -4.29
CA ALA A 115 11.09 18.32 -3.25
C ALA A 115 11.66 18.81 -1.91
N ASN A 116 10.88 19.57 -1.16
CA ASN A 116 11.26 20.07 0.16
C ASN A 116 10.27 19.71 1.27
N VAL A 117 9.07 19.22 0.94
CA VAL A 117 8.08 18.77 1.92
C VAL A 117 7.54 17.39 1.54
N ALA A 118 7.32 16.54 2.53
CA ALA A 118 6.50 15.33 2.43
C ALA A 118 5.18 15.56 3.18
N LEU A 119 4.06 15.37 2.48
CA LEU A 119 2.71 15.55 3.03
C LEU A 119 2.06 14.18 3.27
N PHE A 120 1.74 13.85 4.51
CA PHE A 120 1.22 12.53 4.90
C PHE A 120 -0.24 12.55 5.30
N SER A 121 -1.02 11.61 4.75
CA SER A 121 -2.38 11.28 5.17
C SER A 121 -2.66 9.78 5.07
N ILE A 122 -1.69 8.95 5.48
CA ILE A 122 -1.78 7.48 5.52
C ILE A 122 -2.21 6.97 6.91
N PRO A 123 -2.57 5.69 7.08
CA PRO A 123 -2.93 5.15 8.39
C PRO A 123 -1.80 5.28 9.43
N GLY A 124 -2.16 5.69 10.65
CA GLY A 124 -1.24 5.97 11.75
C GLY A 124 -0.24 4.85 12.05
N GLU A 125 -0.67 3.59 11.96
CA GLU A 125 0.19 2.44 12.26
C GLU A 125 1.45 2.34 11.38
N TYR A 126 1.45 2.97 10.19
CA TYR A 126 2.60 3.05 9.29
C TYR A 126 3.20 4.46 9.19
N GLY A 127 2.55 5.47 9.76
CA GLY A 127 2.93 6.86 9.58
C GLY A 127 4.32 7.19 10.11
N ALA A 128 4.69 6.68 11.29
CA ALA A 128 5.93 7.08 11.95
C ALA A 128 7.19 6.68 11.16
N SER A 129 7.24 5.47 10.61
CA SER A 129 8.38 4.99 9.83
C SER A 129 8.52 5.74 8.49
N GLU A 130 7.41 6.03 7.82
CA GLU A 130 7.43 6.78 6.56
C GLU A 130 7.79 8.26 6.76
N MET A 131 7.32 8.88 7.84
CA MET A 131 7.74 10.25 8.22
C MET A 131 9.24 10.30 8.53
N GLU A 132 9.78 9.28 9.21
CA GLU A 132 11.22 9.18 9.45
C GLU A 132 12.01 9.05 8.15
N ARG A 133 11.54 8.26 7.18
CA ARG A 133 12.14 8.15 5.84
C ARG A 133 12.17 9.50 5.13
N ALA A 134 11.09 10.28 5.19
CA ALA A 134 11.06 11.62 4.62
C ALA A 134 12.12 12.54 5.27
N LEU A 135 12.18 12.56 6.60
CA LEU A 135 13.19 13.34 7.34
C LEU A 135 14.62 12.90 6.97
N LYS A 136 14.88 11.59 6.86
CA LYS A 136 16.18 11.04 6.43
C LYS A 136 16.56 11.47 5.00
N ASN A 137 15.59 11.64 4.12
CA ASN A 137 15.76 12.21 2.77
C ASN A 137 15.81 13.76 2.76
N ASN A 138 15.92 14.40 3.92
CA ASN A 138 16.01 15.85 4.11
C ASN A 138 14.76 16.63 3.67
N LEU A 139 13.58 16.03 3.78
CA LEU A 139 12.30 16.69 3.54
C LEU A 139 11.72 17.18 4.88
N HIS A 140 11.15 18.39 4.88
CA HIS A 140 10.22 18.78 5.94
C HIS A 140 9.01 17.85 5.91
N VAL A 141 8.36 17.64 7.06
CA VAL A 141 7.17 16.78 7.14
C VAL A 141 5.97 17.62 7.52
N PHE A 142 4.89 17.50 6.75
CA PHE A 142 3.54 17.93 7.12
C PHE A 142 2.68 16.68 7.24
N SER A 143 2.14 16.40 8.42
CA SER A 143 1.45 15.15 8.69
C SER A 143 0.04 15.39 9.21
N PHE A 144 -0.93 15.13 8.33
CA PHE A 144 -2.33 14.96 8.71
C PHE A 144 -2.57 13.63 9.44
N THR A 145 -1.76 12.61 9.15
CA THR A 145 -1.83 11.30 9.79
C THR A 145 -1.87 11.41 11.32
N ASP A 146 -2.91 10.81 11.90
CA ASP A 146 -3.15 10.72 13.33
C ASP A 146 -2.89 9.27 13.84
N ASN A 147 -3.19 8.97 15.10
CA ASN A 147 -2.95 7.68 15.76
C ASN A 147 -1.47 7.27 15.82
N ILE A 148 -0.59 8.26 15.99
CA ILE A 148 0.84 8.08 16.19
C ILE A 148 1.15 8.09 17.69
N ALA A 149 1.94 7.11 18.14
CA ALA A 149 2.41 7.02 19.52
C ALA A 149 3.19 8.28 19.91
N ILE A 150 3.05 8.72 21.16
CA ILE A 150 3.68 9.96 21.64
C ILE A 150 5.20 9.87 21.61
N GLU A 151 5.75 8.68 21.87
CA GLU A 151 7.18 8.40 21.80
C GLU A 151 7.73 8.59 20.37
N ASP A 152 6.96 8.21 19.36
CA ASP A 152 7.31 8.41 17.95
C ASP A 152 7.23 9.87 17.55
N GLU A 153 6.22 10.62 17.99
CA GLU A 153 6.15 12.07 17.76
C GLU A 153 7.38 12.78 18.33
N ILE A 154 7.75 12.50 19.58
CA ILE A 154 8.93 13.08 20.23
C ILE A 154 10.19 12.78 19.41
N ARG A 155 10.38 11.51 19.06
CA ARG A 155 11.54 11.04 18.28
C ARG A 155 11.62 11.72 16.91
N LEU A 156 10.51 11.83 16.18
CA LEU A 156 10.44 12.46 14.87
C LEU A 156 10.73 13.97 14.94
N LYS A 157 10.13 14.67 15.90
CA LYS A 157 10.36 16.11 16.10
C LYS A 157 11.81 16.41 16.50
N GLN A 158 12.40 15.59 17.37
CA GLN A 158 13.82 15.69 17.71
C GLN A 158 14.73 15.43 16.50
N LEU A 159 14.43 14.42 15.69
CA LEU A 159 15.17 14.15 14.46
C LEU A 159 15.11 15.32 13.48
N ALA A 160 13.91 15.89 13.27
CA ALA A 160 13.72 17.05 12.40
C ALA A 160 14.52 18.26 12.90
N HIS A 161 14.42 18.58 14.19
CA HIS A 161 15.18 19.66 14.82
C HIS A 161 16.69 19.48 14.63
N GLN A 162 17.22 18.28 14.90
CA GLN A 162 18.65 17.97 14.71
C GLN A 162 19.12 18.10 13.26
N LYS A 163 18.24 17.81 12.29
CA LYS A 163 18.52 17.94 10.85
C LYS A 163 18.26 19.34 10.30
N GLY A 164 17.78 20.28 11.12
CA GLY A 164 17.38 21.61 10.67
C GLY A 164 16.15 21.55 9.74
N LEU A 165 15.15 20.74 10.08
CA LEU A 165 13.89 20.57 9.37
C LEU A 165 12.72 20.84 10.32
N LEU A 166 11.51 20.95 9.76
CA LEU A 166 10.26 21.07 10.53
C LEU A 166 9.48 19.76 10.45
N MET A 167 8.98 19.31 11.59
CA MET A 167 8.02 18.21 11.71
C MET A 167 6.68 18.79 12.16
N MET A 168 5.82 19.12 11.19
CA MET A 168 4.49 19.70 11.35
C MET A 168 3.47 18.57 11.51
N GLY A 169 3.15 18.20 12.75
CA GLY A 169 2.33 17.03 13.07
C GLY A 169 3.06 16.03 13.96
N PRO A 170 2.50 14.84 14.24
CA PRO A 170 1.27 14.26 13.71
C PRO A 170 0.01 15.04 14.11
N ASP A 171 -1.14 14.69 13.51
CA ASP A 171 -2.41 15.40 13.71
C ASP A 171 -2.32 16.91 13.40
N CYS A 172 -1.67 17.23 12.27
CA CYS A 172 -1.60 18.59 11.73
C CYS A 172 -2.60 18.75 10.58
N GLY A 173 -3.79 19.23 10.90
CA GLY A 173 -4.90 19.41 9.96
C GLY A 173 -4.74 20.54 8.94
N THR A 174 -4.09 21.64 9.33
CA THR A 174 -4.20 22.93 8.63
C THR A 174 -2.83 23.58 8.50
N GLY A 175 -2.54 24.13 7.31
CA GLY A 175 -1.32 24.88 7.07
C GLY A 175 -1.39 25.80 5.86
N ILE A 176 -0.67 26.91 5.92
CA ILE A 176 -0.42 27.81 4.78
C ILE A 176 1.09 27.99 4.68
N LEU A 177 1.68 27.58 3.56
CA LEU A 177 3.12 27.73 3.33
C LEU A 177 3.35 28.61 2.10
N SER A 178 3.94 29.80 2.31
CA SER A 178 4.15 30.82 1.29
C SER A 178 2.86 31.13 0.51
N SER A 179 1.77 31.36 1.26
CA SER A 179 0.41 31.58 0.76
C SER A 179 -0.16 30.43 -0.10
N THR A 180 0.30 29.21 0.08
CA THR A 180 -0.30 27.99 -0.48
C THR A 180 -1.05 27.25 0.62
N PRO A 181 -2.38 27.02 0.50
CA PRO A 181 -3.13 26.17 1.41
C PRO A 181 -2.63 24.72 1.38
N ILE A 182 -2.53 24.07 2.54
CA ILE A 182 -2.07 22.69 2.70
C ILE A 182 -3.10 21.91 3.53
N ALA A 183 -3.47 20.69 3.09
CA ALA A 183 -4.46 19.84 3.74
C ALA A 183 -5.83 20.54 3.95
N PHE A 184 -6.39 20.54 5.16
CA PHE A 184 -7.68 21.15 5.49
C PHE A 184 -7.52 22.63 5.80
N THR A 185 -7.56 23.47 4.77
CA THR A 185 -7.22 24.89 4.90
C THR A 185 -8.08 25.80 4.01
N ASN A 186 -8.34 27.01 4.51
CA ASN A 186 -9.05 28.07 3.79
C ASN A 186 -8.14 28.85 2.84
N VAL A 187 -8.75 29.41 1.80
CA VAL A 187 -8.09 30.36 0.90
C VAL A 187 -8.12 31.75 1.54
N VAL A 188 -6.95 32.29 1.89
CA VAL A 188 -6.79 33.63 2.46
C VAL A 188 -5.87 34.49 1.59
N SER A 189 -5.98 35.81 1.71
CA SER A 189 -5.11 36.76 1.00
C SER A 189 -3.67 36.64 1.51
N PRO A 190 -2.66 36.70 0.61
CA PRO A 190 -1.28 36.91 1.02
C PRO A 190 -1.14 38.23 1.79
N GLY A 191 -0.30 38.26 2.82
CA GLY A 191 -0.01 39.47 3.59
C GLY A 191 1.21 39.31 4.49
N ASN A 192 1.34 40.13 5.52
CA ASN A 192 2.52 40.22 6.38
C ASN A 192 2.34 39.57 7.76
N ILE A 193 1.25 38.85 7.99
CA ILE A 193 1.02 38.12 9.25
C ILE A 193 1.49 36.67 9.10
N GLY A 194 2.31 36.21 10.05
CA GLY A 194 2.69 34.82 10.21
C GLY A 194 1.96 34.18 11.39
N VAL A 195 1.43 32.99 11.23
CA VAL A 195 0.69 32.25 12.27
C VAL A 195 1.42 30.95 12.57
N VAL A 196 1.52 30.60 13.85
CA VAL A 196 2.01 29.30 14.33
C VAL A 196 0.96 28.74 15.26
N GLY A 197 0.56 27.48 15.10
CA GLY A 197 -0.44 26.92 16.00
C GLY A 197 -0.46 25.41 16.14
N ALA A 198 -0.67 24.98 17.39
CA ALA A 198 -1.01 23.59 17.74
C ALA A 198 -2.54 23.39 17.70
N SER A 199 -3.18 23.92 16.64
CA SER A 199 -4.64 24.02 16.53
C SER A 199 -5.08 24.23 15.08
N GLY A 200 -5.70 23.21 14.47
CA GLY A 200 -6.19 23.31 13.09
C GLY A 200 -7.28 24.38 12.92
N THR A 201 -8.46 24.15 13.49
CA THR A 201 -9.59 25.09 13.35
C THR A 201 -9.38 26.43 14.05
N GLY A 202 -8.45 26.53 15.01
CA GLY A 202 -8.03 27.84 15.55
C GLY A 202 -7.23 28.65 14.55
N ILE A 203 -6.29 28.02 13.84
CA ILE A 203 -5.61 28.64 12.70
C ILE A 203 -6.63 29.08 11.64
N GLN A 204 -7.59 28.22 11.27
CA GLN A 204 -8.60 28.57 10.27
C GLN A 204 -9.45 29.78 10.69
N GLU A 205 -9.95 29.82 11.93
CA GLU A 205 -10.79 30.93 12.39
C GLU A 205 -10.01 32.26 12.40
N VAL A 206 -8.79 32.26 12.97
CA VAL A 206 -7.96 33.47 13.02
C VAL A 206 -7.60 33.96 11.62
N THR A 207 -7.11 33.07 10.75
CA THR A 207 -6.67 33.42 9.40
C THR A 207 -7.85 33.89 8.52
N THR A 208 -9.03 33.29 8.66
CA THR A 208 -10.21 33.71 7.91
C THR A 208 -10.77 35.04 8.42
N ILE A 209 -10.73 35.31 9.73
CA ILE A 209 -11.10 36.63 10.27
C ILE A 209 -10.12 37.69 9.78
N ILE A 210 -8.80 37.42 9.80
CA ILE A 210 -7.78 38.33 9.26
C ILE A 210 -8.11 38.71 7.80
N ASP A 211 -8.43 37.72 6.95
CA ASP A 211 -8.81 37.98 5.55
C ASP A 211 -10.07 38.86 5.45
N ARG A 212 -11.10 38.56 6.26
CA ARG A 212 -12.36 39.33 6.29
C ARG A 212 -12.18 40.75 6.81
N LEU A 213 -11.16 41.00 7.64
CA LEU A 213 -10.77 42.33 8.12
C LEU A 213 -9.88 43.09 7.11
N GLY A 214 -9.49 42.45 5.99
CA GLY A 214 -8.66 43.05 4.95
C GLY A 214 -7.15 42.87 5.17
N GLY A 215 -6.74 42.10 6.18
CA GLY A 215 -5.36 41.66 6.35
C GLY A 215 -5.03 40.45 5.47
N GLY A 216 -3.81 39.92 5.62
CA GLY A 216 -3.38 38.74 4.88
C GLY A 216 -2.32 37.93 5.62
N VAL A 217 -2.24 36.66 5.28
CA VAL A 217 -1.38 35.67 5.94
C VAL A 217 -0.42 35.08 4.92
N VAL A 218 0.88 35.14 5.21
CA VAL A 218 1.90 34.51 4.37
C VAL A 218 2.17 33.07 4.78
N HIS A 219 2.21 32.83 6.09
CA HIS A 219 2.42 31.51 6.67
C HIS A 219 1.42 31.24 7.78
N ALA A 220 0.90 30.03 7.81
CA ALA A 220 0.22 29.44 8.95
C ALA A 220 0.81 28.05 9.18
N ILE A 221 1.74 27.93 10.13
CA ILE A 221 2.48 26.69 10.39
C ILE A 221 1.75 25.94 11.49
N GLY A 222 1.01 24.90 11.10
CA GLY A 222 0.45 23.92 12.02
C GLY A 222 1.55 23.04 12.60
N THR A 223 1.48 22.71 13.89
CA THR A 223 2.56 21.97 14.59
C THR A 223 2.15 20.60 15.14
N GLY A 224 0.87 20.25 15.01
CA GLY A 224 0.26 19.06 15.61
C GLY A 224 -0.35 19.35 16.99
N GLY A 225 -1.50 18.74 17.29
CA GLY A 225 -2.30 19.08 18.48
C GLY A 225 -1.60 18.86 19.84
N ARG A 226 -0.54 18.05 19.88
CA ARG A 226 0.19 17.68 21.10
C ARG A 226 1.54 18.40 21.26
N ASP A 227 1.92 19.28 20.33
CA ASP A 227 3.25 19.90 20.33
C ASP A 227 3.57 20.67 21.63
N LEU A 228 2.57 21.35 22.19
CA LEU A 228 2.67 22.14 23.43
C LEU A 228 2.45 21.32 24.72
N SER A 229 2.44 19.99 24.61
CA SER A 229 2.47 19.11 25.79
C SER A 229 3.83 19.13 26.48
N ASP A 230 3.84 18.77 27.75
CA ASP A 230 5.06 18.61 28.56
C ASP A 230 6.02 17.55 27.99
N GLN A 231 5.49 16.49 27.39
CA GLN A 231 6.29 15.41 26.80
C GLN A 231 6.99 15.82 25.50
N VAL A 232 6.32 16.60 24.64
CA VAL A 232 6.88 17.03 23.34
C VAL A 232 7.74 18.28 23.50
N GLY A 233 7.35 19.23 24.35
CA GLY A 233 8.17 20.40 24.69
C GLY A 233 8.22 21.49 23.62
N ALA A 234 7.17 21.63 22.81
CA ALA A 234 6.97 22.71 21.83
C ALA A 234 8.09 22.84 20.78
N ILE A 235 8.69 21.72 20.37
CA ILE A 235 9.84 21.73 19.46
C ILE A 235 9.48 22.46 18.16
N THR A 236 8.39 22.05 17.49
CA THR A 236 8.02 22.63 16.20
C THR A 236 7.50 24.06 16.33
N VAL A 237 6.75 24.39 17.40
CA VAL A 237 6.33 25.78 17.69
C VAL A 237 7.54 26.70 17.82
N LYS A 238 8.56 26.30 18.61
CA LYS A 238 9.77 27.11 18.82
C LYS A 238 10.54 27.31 17.51
N ASP A 239 10.73 26.25 16.73
CA ASP A 239 11.42 26.33 15.44
C ASP A 239 10.66 27.19 14.42
N ALA A 240 9.33 27.10 14.40
CA ALA A 240 8.48 27.91 13.53
C ALA A 240 8.49 29.41 13.92
N ILE A 241 8.48 29.73 15.21
CA ILE A 241 8.62 31.12 15.70
C ILE A 241 9.96 31.71 15.21
N VAL A 242 11.05 30.95 15.36
CA VAL A 242 12.38 31.37 14.92
C VAL A 242 12.44 31.56 13.41
N ALA A 243 11.79 30.69 12.63
CA ALA A 243 11.69 30.84 11.18
C ALA A 243 10.96 32.15 10.79
N LEU A 244 9.81 32.43 11.41
CA LEU A 244 9.03 33.63 11.13
C LEU A 244 9.70 34.91 11.61
N GLU A 245 10.44 34.87 12.72
CA GLU A 245 11.29 35.99 13.16
C GLU A 245 12.29 36.39 12.08
N ASN A 246 12.87 35.42 11.37
CA ASN A 246 13.88 35.66 10.34
C ASN A 246 13.29 35.82 8.93
N HIS A 247 11.98 35.67 8.76
CA HIS A 247 11.30 35.85 7.49
C HIS A 247 10.92 37.32 7.27
N GLU A 248 11.67 38.06 6.44
CA GLU A 248 11.49 39.52 6.24
C GLU A 248 10.04 39.94 5.95
N PRO A 249 9.25 39.26 5.08
CA PRO A 249 7.87 39.65 4.80
C PRO A 249 6.89 39.48 5.97
N THR A 250 7.28 38.84 7.06
CA THR A 250 6.44 38.70 8.25
C THR A 250 6.70 39.86 9.21
N ASP A 251 5.69 40.68 9.46
CA ASP A 251 5.77 41.82 10.40
C ASP A 251 5.20 41.47 11.78
N VAL A 252 4.20 40.58 11.83
CA VAL A 252 3.52 40.18 13.07
C VAL A 252 3.44 38.66 13.15
N ILE A 253 3.68 38.11 14.35
CA ILE A 253 3.58 36.67 14.61
C ILE A 253 2.38 36.39 15.53
N CYS A 254 1.50 35.50 15.11
CA CYS A 254 0.39 34.99 15.91
C CYS A 254 0.70 33.59 16.42
N VAL A 255 0.50 33.34 17.72
CA VAL A 255 0.64 32.00 18.32
C VAL A 255 -0.70 31.55 18.86
N ILE A 256 -1.18 30.39 18.39
CA ILE A 256 -2.49 29.84 18.72
C ILE A 256 -2.32 28.47 19.36
N SER A 257 -2.86 28.28 20.56
CA SER A 257 -2.84 26.97 21.20
C SER A 257 -4.05 26.72 22.09
N LYS A 258 -4.39 25.42 22.19
CA LYS A 258 -5.10 24.87 23.35
C LYS A 258 -4.28 25.10 24.65
N PRO A 259 -4.86 24.99 25.85
CA PRO A 259 -4.12 25.33 27.07
C PRO A 259 -2.83 24.48 27.20
N PRO A 260 -1.63 25.10 27.17
CA PRO A 260 -0.35 24.40 27.27
C PRO A 260 -0.04 23.96 28.72
N ALA A 261 0.93 23.06 28.88
CA ALA A 261 1.54 22.82 30.19
C ALA A 261 2.25 24.10 30.67
N LYS A 262 2.16 24.43 31.97
CA LYS A 262 2.64 25.71 32.49
C LYS A 262 4.11 25.97 32.17
N GLU A 263 4.96 24.96 32.34
CA GLU A 263 6.40 25.05 32.10
C GLU A 263 6.69 25.34 30.62
N VAL A 264 6.02 24.61 29.71
CA VAL A 264 6.17 24.79 28.25
C VAL A 264 5.65 26.15 27.81
N ARG A 265 4.52 26.60 28.38
CA ARG A 265 3.97 27.93 28.16
C ARG A 265 4.96 29.03 28.53
N ASP A 266 5.57 28.91 29.70
CA ASP A 266 6.51 29.90 30.20
C ASP A 266 7.78 29.95 29.33
N GLU A 267 8.27 28.80 28.83
CA GLU A 267 9.37 28.75 27.83
C GLU A 267 8.99 29.43 26.51
N VAL A 268 7.80 29.16 25.98
CA VAL A 268 7.33 29.75 24.71
C VAL A 268 7.16 31.25 24.86
N VAL A 269 6.54 31.73 25.94
CA VAL A 269 6.42 33.17 26.21
C VAL A 269 7.78 33.82 26.38
N GLN A 270 8.73 33.17 27.04
CA GLN A 270 10.11 33.66 27.13
C GLN A 270 10.75 33.82 25.73
N LEU A 271 10.55 32.88 24.81
CA LEU A 271 11.01 33.00 23.43
C LEU A 271 10.31 34.16 22.70
N LEU A 272 8.99 34.28 22.82
CA LEU A 272 8.21 35.37 22.21
C LEU A 272 8.62 36.75 22.73
N GLN A 273 9.05 36.86 23.99
CA GLN A 273 9.62 38.08 24.55
C GLN A 273 11.05 38.35 24.08
N SER A 274 11.71 37.40 23.42
CA SER A 274 13.10 37.50 22.96
C SER A 274 13.23 37.91 21.50
N ILE A 275 12.24 37.61 20.65
CA ILE A 275 12.24 37.96 19.21
C ILE A 275 11.95 39.44 18.95
N SER A 276 12.33 40.01 17.80
CA SER A 276 12.18 41.45 17.55
C SER A 276 10.77 41.87 17.12
N LYS A 277 10.00 40.97 16.50
CA LYS A 277 8.67 41.26 15.97
C LYS A 277 7.59 41.28 17.05
N PRO A 278 6.54 42.12 16.90
CA PRO A 278 5.37 42.08 17.77
C PRO A 278 4.62 40.75 17.64
N VAL A 279 4.06 40.30 18.76
CA VAL A 279 3.40 38.98 18.87
C VAL A 279 1.99 39.12 19.40
N VAL A 280 1.05 38.39 18.81
CA VAL A 280 -0.26 38.11 19.44
C VAL A 280 -0.30 36.65 19.85
N ALA A 281 -0.67 36.37 21.09
CA ALA A 281 -0.73 35.00 21.58
C ALA A 281 -2.09 34.71 22.22
N ILE A 282 -2.68 33.57 21.86
CA ILE A 282 -3.87 33.02 22.50
C ILE A 282 -3.58 31.63 23.03
N PHE A 283 -3.72 31.49 24.34
CA PHE A 283 -3.71 30.22 25.06
C PHE A 283 -5.14 29.99 25.55
N LEU A 284 -5.91 29.18 24.82
CA LEU A 284 -7.32 28.94 25.15
C LEU A 284 -7.45 28.45 26.59
N GLY A 285 -8.40 29.02 27.33
CA GLY A 285 -8.59 28.76 28.76
C GLY A 285 -7.92 29.79 29.68
N GLU A 286 -7.03 30.66 29.17
CA GLU A 286 -6.51 31.81 29.92
C GLU A 286 -7.38 33.04 29.67
N LYS A 287 -7.73 33.77 30.74
CA LYS A 287 -8.37 35.09 30.67
C LYS A 287 -7.36 36.18 31.05
N PRO A 288 -6.56 36.69 30.08
CA PRO A 288 -5.51 37.66 30.38
C PRO A 288 -6.10 39.01 30.81
N THR A 289 -5.53 39.59 31.87
CA THR A 289 -5.93 40.91 32.40
C THR A 289 -5.13 42.08 31.82
N ASN A 290 -4.03 41.79 31.12
CA ASN A 290 -3.10 42.76 30.55
C ASN A 290 -2.32 42.12 29.39
N HIS A 291 -1.72 42.96 28.56
CA HIS A 291 -0.66 42.57 27.62
C HIS A 291 0.71 42.76 28.28
N GLU A 292 1.74 42.04 27.83
CA GLU A 292 3.07 42.07 28.47
C GLU A 292 4.16 42.37 27.45
N GLY A 293 4.89 43.48 27.63
CA GLY A 293 5.95 43.89 26.73
C GLY A 293 5.46 44.01 25.29
N LYS A 294 5.95 43.12 24.41
CA LYS A 294 5.56 43.04 22.99
C LYS A 294 4.65 41.85 22.67
N VAL A 295 4.23 41.10 23.69
CA VAL A 295 3.34 39.94 23.57
C VAL A 295 1.93 40.37 24.00
N TYR A 296 1.04 40.48 23.02
CA TYR A 296 -0.36 40.84 23.20
C TYR A 296 -1.17 39.57 23.44
N LEU A 297 -1.55 39.35 24.69
CA LEU A 297 -2.36 38.20 25.10
C LEU A 297 -3.85 38.44 24.77
N ALA A 298 -4.40 37.56 23.93
CA ALA A 298 -5.82 37.56 23.54
C ALA A 298 -6.62 36.51 24.35
N HIS A 299 -7.90 36.79 24.54
CA HIS A 299 -8.86 35.90 25.19
C HIS A 299 -9.66 35.07 24.17
N THR A 300 -9.96 35.63 22.98
CA THR A 300 -10.71 34.95 21.92
C THR A 300 -9.95 34.92 20.59
N LEU A 301 -10.28 33.98 19.72
CA LEU A 301 -9.73 33.84 18.37
C LEU A 301 -10.06 35.09 17.53
N GLU A 302 -11.24 35.70 17.73
CA GLU A 302 -11.61 36.97 17.10
C GLU A 302 -10.70 38.11 17.55
N GLU A 303 -10.49 38.27 18.85
CA GLU A 303 -9.60 39.30 19.39
C GLU A 303 -8.16 39.10 18.88
N THR A 304 -7.72 37.84 18.79
CA THR A 304 -6.40 37.49 18.25
C THR A 304 -6.23 38.02 16.83
N ALA A 305 -7.21 37.78 15.96
CA ALA A 305 -7.20 38.27 14.58
C ALA A 305 -7.24 39.80 14.50
N GLN A 306 -8.06 40.46 15.33
CA GLN A 306 -8.17 41.92 15.35
C GLN A 306 -6.88 42.59 15.80
N ILE A 307 -6.26 42.12 16.88
CA ILE A 307 -4.97 42.65 17.35
C ILE A 307 -3.89 42.42 16.28
N ALA A 308 -3.88 41.25 15.63
CA ALA A 308 -2.91 40.95 14.60
C ALA A 308 -3.01 41.91 13.39
N VAL A 309 -4.22 42.22 12.95
CA VAL A 309 -4.46 43.19 11.87
C VAL A 309 -4.06 44.60 12.28
N ASP A 310 -4.43 45.05 13.48
CA ASP A 310 -4.05 46.38 13.97
C ASP A 310 -2.51 46.50 14.04
N LEU A 311 -1.81 45.50 14.60
CA LEU A 311 -0.34 45.49 14.63
C LEU A 311 0.28 45.47 13.24
N ALA A 312 -0.27 44.70 12.31
CA ALA A 312 0.24 44.56 10.94
C ALA A 312 0.05 45.84 10.11
N ASN A 313 -0.91 46.67 10.50
CA ASN A 313 -1.17 47.99 9.92
C ASN A 313 -0.45 49.12 10.69
N GLU A 314 0.39 48.79 11.67
CA GLU A 314 1.04 49.75 12.59
C GLU A 314 0.03 50.64 13.37
N GLU A 315 -1.19 50.13 13.58
CA GLU A 315 -2.21 50.79 14.38
C GLU A 315 -1.99 50.54 15.89
N THR A 316 -2.52 51.44 16.72
CA THR A 316 -2.43 51.28 18.17
C THR A 316 -3.42 50.22 18.64
N VAL A 317 -2.91 49.18 19.31
CA VAL A 317 -3.74 48.14 19.92
C VAL A 317 -4.73 48.75 20.90
N LYS A 318 -6.02 48.44 20.73
CA LYS A 318 -7.10 48.95 21.57
C LYS A 318 -7.05 48.27 22.93
N LYS A 319 -7.52 48.99 23.96
CA LYS A 319 -7.67 48.40 25.31
C LYS A 319 -8.73 47.31 25.35
N ASN A 320 -9.70 47.37 24.45
CA ASN A 320 -10.81 46.43 24.41
C ASN A 320 -11.31 46.28 22.97
N TYR A 321 -11.38 45.04 22.51
CA TYR A 321 -11.85 44.68 21.17
C TYR A 321 -13.26 44.10 21.18
N PHE A 322 -13.85 43.91 22.37
CA PHE A 322 -15.18 43.34 22.51
C PHE A 322 -16.26 44.24 21.91
N GLU A 323 -17.05 43.67 21.01
CA GLU A 323 -18.20 44.31 20.40
C GLU A 323 -19.49 43.56 20.77
N PRO A 324 -20.46 44.21 21.44
CA PRO A 324 -21.74 43.60 21.73
C PRO A 324 -22.51 43.15 20.47
N VAL A 325 -22.98 41.91 20.44
CA VAL A 325 -23.94 41.45 19.42
C VAL A 325 -25.28 42.17 19.54
N VAL A 326 -26.00 42.28 18.42
CA VAL A 326 -27.30 42.95 18.38
C VAL A 326 -28.38 41.93 18.76
N ALA A 327 -29.20 42.28 19.76
CA ALA A 327 -30.30 41.42 20.19
C ALA A 327 -31.31 41.16 19.05
N PRO A 328 -31.56 39.88 18.68
CA PRO A 328 -32.56 39.55 17.68
C PRO A 328 -33.98 39.83 18.21
N ASN A 329 -34.92 40.12 17.31
CA ASN A 329 -36.32 40.36 17.66
C ASN A 329 -37.08 39.03 17.88
N VAL A 330 -36.67 38.27 18.90
CA VAL A 330 -37.29 37.02 19.34
C VAL A 330 -37.47 37.03 20.87
N ALA A 331 -38.29 36.12 21.39
CA ALA A 331 -38.50 36.02 22.83
C ALA A 331 -37.23 35.51 23.52
N GLN A 332 -36.94 36.06 24.70
CA GLN A 332 -35.91 35.51 25.57
C GLN A 332 -36.34 34.10 26.03
N LEU A 333 -35.41 33.15 25.96
CA LEU A 333 -35.64 31.77 26.39
C LEU A 333 -35.91 31.69 27.90
N SER A 334 -36.77 30.76 28.30
CA SER A 334 -37.07 30.51 29.71
C SER A 334 -35.86 29.97 30.47
N GLU A 335 -35.85 30.12 31.80
CA GLU A 335 -34.71 29.81 32.66
C GLU A 335 -34.26 28.34 32.58
N ASP A 336 -35.20 27.41 32.38
CA ASP A 336 -34.96 25.96 32.23
C ASP A 336 -34.25 25.56 30.93
N LYS A 337 -34.18 26.44 29.93
CA LYS A 337 -33.52 26.13 28.66
C LYS A 337 -32.00 26.25 28.73
N VAL A 338 -31.29 25.46 27.93
CA VAL A 338 -29.82 25.45 27.89
C VAL A 338 -29.28 25.60 26.46
N VAL A 339 -27.99 25.94 26.37
CA VAL A 339 -27.24 26.00 25.11
C VAL A 339 -26.52 24.66 24.90
N LYS A 340 -26.66 24.08 23.71
CA LYS A 340 -25.98 22.86 23.30
C LYS A 340 -25.13 23.09 22.04
N GLY A 341 -23.81 22.92 22.15
CA GLY A 341 -22.83 23.10 21.09
C GLY A 341 -22.50 21.80 20.35
N LEU A 342 -22.59 21.81 19.02
CA LEU A 342 -22.29 20.70 18.11
C LEU A 342 -21.20 21.12 17.11
N TYR A 343 -19.95 21.00 17.53
CA TYR A 343 -18.81 21.50 16.77
C TYR A 343 -18.11 20.41 15.98
N SER A 344 -17.75 20.70 14.74
CA SER A 344 -16.84 19.90 13.91
C SER A 344 -15.37 20.26 14.16
N GLY A 345 -15.09 21.47 14.64
CA GLY A 345 -13.76 21.94 14.98
C GLY A 345 -13.48 21.94 16.48
N GLY A 346 -12.57 21.09 16.94
CA GLY A 346 -12.28 20.97 18.37
C GLY A 346 -11.76 22.23 19.07
N THR A 347 -11.10 23.13 18.34
CA THR A 347 -10.65 24.41 18.92
C THR A 347 -11.81 25.40 19.07
N LEU A 348 -12.72 25.44 18.10
CA LEU A 348 -13.94 26.23 18.18
C LEU A 348 -14.84 25.72 19.31
N ALA A 349 -14.91 24.39 19.48
CA ALA A 349 -15.58 23.76 20.60
C ALA A 349 -14.96 24.20 21.94
N ALA A 350 -13.62 24.17 22.05
CA ALA A 350 -12.87 24.61 23.23
C ALA A 350 -13.16 26.07 23.61
N GLU A 351 -13.11 26.99 22.64
CA GLU A 351 -13.44 28.40 22.87
C GLU A 351 -14.91 28.56 23.30
N ALA A 352 -15.85 27.87 22.66
CA ALA A 352 -17.27 27.95 23.01
C ALA A 352 -17.54 27.41 24.43
N GLY A 353 -16.97 26.26 24.77
CA GLY A 353 -17.10 25.67 26.10
C GLY A 353 -16.49 26.57 27.18
N MET A 354 -15.35 27.21 26.90
CA MET A 354 -14.71 28.17 27.80
C MET A 354 -15.61 29.37 28.07
N LEU A 355 -16.05 30.05 27.00
CA LEU A 355 -16.88 31.27 27.11
C LEU A 355 -18.22 31.00 27.78
N ILE A 356 -18.87 29.87 27.50
CA ILE A 356 -20.12 29.47 28.17
C ILE A 356 -19.87 29.17 29.65
N SER A 357 -18.81 28.41 29.98
CA SER A 357 -18.48 28.07 31.36
C SER A 357 -18.15 29.30 32.19
N GLU A 358 -17.43 30.26 31.61
CA GLU A 358 -17.08 31.52 32.26
C GLU A 358 -18.30 32.40 32.51
N ALA A 359 -19.15 32.62 31.49
CA ALA A 359 -20.32 33.48 31.62
C ALA A 359 -21.36 32.97 32.64
N LEU A 360 -21.36 31.65 32.90
CA LEU A 360 -22.28 30.97 33.80
C LEU A 360 -21.64 30.51 35.12
N ASP A 361 -20.34 30.80 35.34
CA ASP A 361 -19.56 30.36 36.51
C ASP A 361 -19.65 28.83 36.76
N LEU A 362 -19.48 28.03 35.70
CA LEU A 362 -19.66 26.57 35.75
C LEU A 362 -18.40 25.79 36.20
N GLY A 363 -17.35 26.48 36.64
CA GLY A 363 -16.13 25.86 37.19
C GLY A 363 -15.09 25.41 36.14
N GLY A 364 -15.14 25.94 34.92
CA GLY A 364 -14.14 25.70 33.87
C GLY A 364 -14.55 24.61 32.85
N LEU A 365 -13.59 24.17 32.04
CA LEU A 365 -13.80 23.08 31.07
C LEU A 365 -13.90 21.75 31.81
N VAL A 366 -15.02 21.04 31.63
CA VAL A 366 -15.20 19.67 32.15
C VAL A 366 -14.93 18.71 31.00
N LYS A 367 -13.67 18.28 30.87
CA LYS A 367 -13.29 17.25 29.88
C LYS A 367 -13.79 15.88 30.34
N SER A 368 -14.86 15.41 29.71
CA SER A 368 -15.26 13.99 29.71
C SER A 368 -15.26 13.52 28.25
N GLU A 369 -14.95 12.25 27.96
CA GLU A 369 -14.76 11.77 26.57
C GLU A 369 -15.83 12.27 25.58
N GLY A 370 -15.41 13.05 24.58
CA GLY A 370 -16.24 13.70 23.56
C GLY A 370 -16.89 15.05 23.95
N TYR A 371 -16.86 15.45 25.21
CA TYR A 371 -17.43 16.72 25.69
C TYR A 371 -16.35 17.69 26.17
N VAL A 372 -16.40 18.90 25.64
CA VAL A 372 -15.59 20.04 26.07
C VAL A 372 -16.21 20.71 27.29
N LEU A 373 -17.55 20.76 27.33
CA LEU A 373 -18.34 21.25 28.47
C LEU A 373 -19.53 20.30 28.68
N LYS A 374 -19.74 19.89 29.92
CA LYS A 374 -20.94 19.15 30.33
C LYS A 374 -21.30 19.48 31.77
N SER A 375 -22.12 20.51 31.97
CA SER A 375 -22.44 21.03 33.31
C SER A 375 -23.83 21.67 33.32
N HIS A 376 -24.65 21.34 34.33
CA HIS A 376 -25.99 21.92 34.53
C HIS A 376 -26.89 21.92 33.28
N GLY A 377 -26.76 20.90 32.43
CA GLY A 377 -27.50 20.77 31.16
C GLY A 377 -26.87 21.46 29.96
N TYR A 378 -25.92 22.38 30.16
CA TYR A 378 -25.11 22.95 29.08
C TYR A 378 -24.10 21.93 28.59
N GLU A 379 -24.08 21.71 27.28
CA GLU A 379 -23.24 20.71 26.63
C GLU A 379 -22.51 21.35 25.45
N VAL A 380 -21.22 21.15 25.30
CA VAL A 380 -20.46 21.49 24.08
C VAL A 380 -19.65 20.26 23.69
N ILE A 381 -19.92 19.74 22.50
CA ILE A 381 -19.32 18.52 21.96
C ILE A 381 -18.30 18.89 20.89
N ASP A 382 -17.13 18.27 20.96
CA ASP A 382 -16.19 18.16 19.85
C ASP A 382 -16.51 16.88 19.08
N LEU A 383 -17.23 17.00 17.95
CA LEU A 383 -17.62 15.85 17.14
C LEU A 383 -16.43 15.25 16.38
N GLY A 384 -15.30 15.96 16.32
CA GLY A 384 -14.06 15.47 15.72
C GLY A 384 -13.27 14.52 16.61
N ASP A 385 -13.61 14.43 17.90
CA ASP A 385 -12.98 13.52 18.86
C ASP A 385 -13.12 12.05 18.45
N ASP A 386 -12.08 11.25 18.72
CA ASP A 386 -11.96 9.83 18.34
C ASP A 386 -13.20 9.00 18.65
N ARG A 387 -13.91 9.32 19.75
CA ARG A 387 -15.15 8.66 20.12
C ARG A 387 -16.22 8.69 19.03
N TYR A 388 -16.28 9.76 18.25
CA TYR A 388 -17.29 10.00 17.22
C TYR A 388 -16.79 9.67 15.80
N THR A 389 -15.46 9.58 15.62
CA THR A 389 -14.80 9.33 14.33
C THR A 389 -14.27 7.89 14.21
N GLN A 390 -14.32 7.08 15.26
CA GLN A 390 -13.94 5.67 15.18
C GLN A 390 -14.81 4.93 14.15
N GLY A 391 -14.20 4.56 13.01
CA GLY A 391 -14.89 3.91 11.90
C GLY A 391 -15.82 4.82 11.10
N LYS A 392 -15.76 6.16 11.28
CA LYS A 392 -16.54 7.16 10.52
C LYS A 392 -15.68 8.34 10.07
N PRO A 393 -15.93 8.96 8.90
CA PRO A 393 -15.11 10.08 8.46
C PRO A 393 -15.25 11.26 9.43
N HIS A 394 -14.24 12.13 9.47
CA HIS A 394 -14.27 13.32 10.32
C HIS A 394 -15.50 14.20 9.97
N PRO A 395 -16.20 14.83 10.94
CA PRO A 395 -17.44 15.58 10.68
C PRO A 395 -17.31 16.83 9.80
N MET A 396 -16.08 17.27 9.52
CA MET A 396 -15.82 18.32 8.53
C MET A 396 -15.97 17.80 7.09
N ILE A 397 -15.84 16.48 6.89
CA ILE A 397 -15.90 15.79 5.61
C ILE A 397 -17.25 15.11 5.44
N ASP A 398 -17.80 14.51 6.49
CA ASP A 398 -19.07 13.78 6.45
C ASP A 398 -20.09 14.36 7.44
N PRO A 399 -21.34 14.63 7.01
CA PRO A 399 -22.34 15.30 7.83
C PRO A 399 -23.13 14.36 8.76
N GLU A 400 -23.01 13.04 8.63
CA GLU A 400 -23.92 12.05 9.22
C GLU A 400 -24.02 12.17 10.75
N VAL A 401 -22.87 12.21 11.43
CA VAL A 401 -22.81 12.33 12.90
C VAL A 401 -23.44 13.65 13.36
N ARG A 402 -23.20 14.74 12.60
CA ARG A 402 -23.74 16.06 12.89
C ARG A 402 -25.27 16.07 12.78
N ILE A 403 -25.80 15.49 11.70
CA ILE A 403 -27.24 15.34 11.45
C ILE A 403 -27.89 14.54 12.59
N SER A 404 -27.31 13.40 12.94
CA SER A 404 -27.81 12.55 14.04
C SER A 404 -27.89 13.32 15.36
N LYS A 405 -26.84 14.07 15.70
CA LYS A 405 -26.79 14.88 16.93
C LYS A 405 -27.73 16.07 16.93
N ILE A 406 -27.98 16.70 15.77
CA ILE A 406 -29.01 17.73 15.63
C ILE A 406 -30.38 17.16 16.01
N HIS A 407 -30.76 16.00 15.48
CA HIS A 407 -32.03 15.37 15.82
C HIS A 407 -32.11 14.94 17.30
N GLU A 408 -31.01 14.40 17.86
CA GLU A 408 -30.94 14.04 19.28
C GLU A 408 -31.18 15.25 20.18
N TYR A 409 -30.44 16.34 19.95
CA TYR A 409 -30.52 17.54 20.80
C TYR A 409 -31.77 18.37 20.58
N ALA A 410 -32.35 18.33 19.38
CA ALA A 410 -33.63 18.96 19.10
C ALA A 410 -34.78 18.32 19.89
N LYS A 411 -34.72 17.01 20.17
CA LYS A 411 -35.75 16.27 20.92
C LYS A 411 -35.69 16.50 22.44
N ASP A 412 -34.55 16.93 22.96
CA ASP A 412 -34.43 17.28 24.38
C ASP A 412 -35.23 18.56 24.68
N GLU A 413 -36.18 18.45 25.61
CA GLU A 413 -37.07 19.54 26.00
C GLU A 413 -36.33 20.72 26.64
N ASN A 414 -35.16 20.49 27.22
CA ASN A 414 -34.35 21.54 27.84
C ASN A 414 -33.50 22.31 26.81
N THR A 415 -33.31 21.81 25.59
CA THR A 415 -32.53 22.52 24.57
C THR A 415 -33.29 23.77 24.09
N GLY A 416 -32.73 24.96 24.33
CA GLY A 416 -33.25 26.21 23.78
C GLY A 416 -32.41 26.78 22.64
N VAL A 417 -31.11 26.48 22.63
CA VAL A 417 -30.20 26.86 21.55
C VAL A 417 -29.36 25.66 21.12
N ILE A 418 -29.30 25.39 19.82
CA ILE A 418 -28.27 24.55 19.21
C ILE A 418 -27.25 25.47 18.53
N LEU A 419 -26.03 25.46 19.06
CA LEU A 419 -24.89 26.23 18.58
C LEU A 419 -23.99 25.31 17.73
N PHE A 420 -23.56 25.73 16.54
CA PHE A 420 -22.71 24.89 15.67
C PHE A 420 -21.81 25.71 14.74
N ASP A 421 -20.80 25.07 14.18
CA ASP A 421 -19.85 25.66 13.22
C ASP A 421 -20.05 25.11 11.80
N VAL A 422 -19.72 25.91 10.79
CA VAL A 422 -19.55 25.43 9.42
C VAL A 422 -18.16 25.85 8.95
N VAL A 423 -17.24 24.90 8.92
CA VAL A 423 -15.86 25.13 8.48
C VAL A 423 -15.77 24.87 6.97
N LEU A 424 -15.28 25.85 6.22
CA LEU A 424 -15.10 25.79 4.76
C LEU A 424 -13.63 25.55 4.39
N GLY A 425 -13.31 25.54 3.10
CA GLY A 425 -11.95 25.41 2.58
C GLY A 425 -11.69 24.07 1.91
N TYR A 426 -10.45 23.85 1.45
CA TYR A 426 -10.03 22.56 0.91
C TYR A 426 -10.11 21.47 1.98
N GLY A 427 -10.38 20.23 1.55
CA GLY A 427 -10.58 19.07 2.42
C GLY A 427 -11.95 19.01 3.12
N ALA A 428 -12.61 20.13 3.39
CA ALA A 428 -13.96 20.13 3.95
C ALA A 428 -15.02 19.67 2.92
N HIS A 429 -16.18 19.21 3.40
CA HIS A 429 -17.30 18.77 2.57
C HIS A 429 -17.72 19.86 1.55
N GLU A 430 -18.02 19.46 0.31
CA GLU A 430 -18.31 20.37 -0.81
C GLU A 430 -19.55 21.27 -0.57
N ASP A 431 -20.58 20.74 0.11
CA ASP A 431 -21.76 21.52 0.53
C ASP A 431 -22.30 21.12 1.91
N MET A 432 -21.54 21.40 2.98
CA MET A 432 -21.96 21.07 4.36
C MET A 432 -23.27 21.78 4.76
N VAL A 433 -23.47 23.03 4.31
CA VAL A 433 -24.73 23.76 4.56
C VAL A 433 -25.91 23.01 3.96
N GLY A 434 -25.81 22.58 2.70
CA GLY A 434 -26.85 21.81 2.03
C GLY A 434 -27.19 20.51 2.75
N ALA A 435 -26.18 19.83 3.30
CA ALA A 435 -26.35 18.58 4.04
C ALA A 435 -27.05 18.77 5.40
N LEU A 436 -26.72 19.83 6.15
CA LEU A 436 -27.29 20.07 7.48
C LEU A 436 -28.68 20.71 7.46
N LEU A 437 -29.00 21.50 6.43
CA LEU A 437 -30.24 22.27 6.35
C LEU A 437 -31.52 21.45 6.53
N PRO A 438 -31.70 20.27 5.88
CA PRO A 438 -32.90 19.46 6.08
C PRO A 438 -33.14 19.09 7.54
N ALA A 439 -32.11 18.64 8.26
CA ALA A 439 -32.19 18.25 9.66
C ALA A 439 -32.53 19.44 10.56
N ILE A 440 -31.95 20.62 10.28
CA ILE A 440 -32.23 21.87 10.99
C ILE A 440 -33.71 22.27 10.81
N GLN A 441 -34.19 22.27 9.57
CA GLN A 441 -35.56 22.67 9.24
C GLN A 441 -36.61 21.72 9.84
N GLU A 442 -36.32 20.42 9.83
CA GLU A 442 -37.14 19.41 10.50
C GLU A 442 -37.19 19.66 12.01
N ALA A 443 -36.04 19.81 12.66
CA ALA A 443 -35.94 20.11 14.10
C ALA A 443 -36.69 21.39 14.50
N GLN A 444 -36.56 22.48 13.72
CA GLN A 444 -37.30 23.72 13.94
C GLN A 444 -38.81 23.52 13.78
N THR A 445 -39.24 22.74 12.79
CA THR A 445 -40.66 22.46 12.53
C THR A 445 -41.27 21.63 13.65
N GLU A 446 -40.58 20.58 14.11
CA GLU A 446 -41.00 19.75 15.23
C GLU A 446 -41.08 20.53 16.55
N ALA A 447 -40.06 21.34 16.86
CA ALA A 447 -40.05 22.18 18.05
C ALA A 447 -41.23 23.17 18.05
N LYS A 448 -41.48 23.83 16.91
CA LYS A 448 -42.62 24.74 16.74
C LYS A 448 -43.96 24.03 16.86
N ALA A 449 -44.11 22.82 16.31
CA ALA A 449 -45.32 22.00 16.46
C ALA A 449 -45.57 21.60 17.93
N ALA A 450 -44.49 21.41 18.70
CA ALA A 450 -44.54 21.15 20.13
C ALA A 450 -44.68 22.43 21.00
N GLY A 451 -44.75 23.63 20.39
CA GLY A 451 -44.84 24.90 21.11
C GLY A 451 -43.59 25.26 21.89
N ARG A 452 -42.42 24.74 21.49
CA ARG A 452 -41.11 25.03 22.09
C ARG A 452 -40.33 26.03 21.24
N ASP A 453 -39.69 27.00 21.90
CA ASP A 453 -38.72 27.89 21.28
C ASP A 453 -37.35 27.19 21.21
N LEU A 454 -36.93 26.82 20.00
CA LEU A 454 -35.63 26.23 19.70
C LEU A 454 -34.93 27.08 18.63
N TYR A 455 -33.82 27.72 19.02
CA TYR A 455 -33.03 28.55 18.12
C TYR A 455 -31.78 27.81 17.65
N PHE A 456 -31.39 28.06 16.41
CA PHE A 456 -30.12 27.61 15.86
C PHE A 456 -29.20 28.82 15.69
N VAL A 457 -28.00 28.74 16.23
CA VAL A 457 -26.96 29.77 16.12
C VAL A 457 -25.74 29.14 15.47
N ALA A 458 -25.17 29.79 14.47
CA ALA A 458 -24.03 29.27 13.73
C ALA A 458 -22.91 30.29 13.57
N THR A 459 -21.69 29.79 13.44
CA THR A 459 -20.56 30.51 12.86
C THR A 459 -20.12 29.83 11.57
N VAL A 460 -19.68 30.61 10.58
CA VAL A 460 -19.06 30.09 9.36
C VAL A 460 -17.58 30.46 9.38
N CYS A 461 -16.70 29.46 9.50
CA CYS A 461 -15.25 29.64 9.45
C CYS A 461 -14.79 29.48 8.00
N GLY A 462 -14.63 30.60 7.30
CA GLY A 462 -14.17 30.60 5.90
C GLY A 462 -14.09 31.97 5.26
N THR A 463 -13.73 32.00 3.97
CA THR A 463 -13.64 33.22 3.16
C THR A 463 -14.51 33.15 1.90
N THR A 464 -14.68 34.28 1.22
CA THR A 464 -15.38 34.33 -0.07
C THR A 464 -14.59 33.65 -1.20
N LYS A 465 -13.31 33.32 -0.96
CA LYS A 465 -12.40 32.65 -1.89
C LYS A 465 -12.41 31.13 -1.76
N ASP A 466 -12.96 30.60 -0.67
CA ASP A 466 -13.11 29.15 -0.48
C ASP A 466 -14.03 28.53 -1.54
N PRO A 467 -13.80 27.25 -1.93
CA PRO A 467 -14.62 26.57 -2.93
C PRO A 467 -16.13 26.60 -2.64
N GLN A 468 -16.51 26.49 -1.36
CA GLN A 468 -17.90 26.49 -0.90
C GLN A 468 -18.52 27.90 -0.81
N ASN A 469 -17.68 28.95 -0.79
CA ASN A 469 -18.02 30.36 -0.63
C ASN A 469 -18.71 30.75 0.70
N TYR A 470 -18.03 31.58 1.49
CA TYR A 470 -18.52 32.11 2.77
C TYR A 470 -19.87 32.83 2.70
N GLN A 471 -20.03 33.79 1.78
CA GLN A 471 -21.23 34.62 1.70
C GLN A 471 -22.47 33.80 1.34
N ARG A 472 -22.33 32.90 0.36
CA ARG A 472 -23.39 31.97 -0.04
C ARG A 472 -23.81 31.06 1.12
N SER A 473 -22.85 30.60 1.92
CA SER A 473 -23.11 29.74 3.07
C SER A 473 -23.94 30.46 4.14
N ILE A 474 -23.58 31.71 4.46
CA ILE A 474 -24.33 32.56 5.39
C ILE A 474 -25.77 32.79 4.91
N GLU A 475 -25.95 33.21 3.66
CA GLU A 475 -27.27 33.54 3.11
C GLU A 475 -28.23 32.37 3.17
N ARG A 476 -27.75 31.15 2.91
CA ARG A 476 -28.54 29.92 2.97
C ARG A 476 -28.95 29.56 4.39
N LEU A 477 -28.03 29.65 5.36
CA LEU A 477 -28.32 29.42 6.77
C LEU A 477 -29.34 30.44 7.31
N GLN A 478 -29.13 31.73 7.03
CA GLN A 478 -30.05 32.80 7.43
C GLN A 478 -31.44 32.63 6.81
N SER A 479 -31.52 32.24 5.54
CA SER A 479 -32.79 31.96 4.86
C SER A 479 -33.56 30.79 5.48
N ALA A 480 -32.88 29.88 6.18
CA ALA A 480 -33.47 28.80 6.95
C ALA A 480 -33.76 29.18 8.43
N GLY A 481 -33.65 30.45 8.80
CA GLY A 481 -33.94 30.92 10.16
C GLY A 481 -32.85 30.59 11.19
N VAL A 482 -31.63 30.26 10.75
CA VAL A 482 -30.45 30.15 11.60
C VAL A 482 -29.89 31.56 11.84
N PHE A 483 -29.57 31.89 13.09
CA PHE A 483 -28.81 33.10 13.39
C PHE A 483 -27.34 32.85 13.10
N VAL A 484 -26.71 33.69 12.26
CA VAL A 484 -25.32 33.48 11.85
C VAL A 484 -24.49 34.70 12.24
N GLU A 485 -23.43 34.45 13.02
CA GLU A 485 -22.51 35.49 13.50
C GLU A 485 -21.14 35.41 12.81
N LYS A 486 -20.37 36.49 12.93
CA LYS A 486 -19.11 36.67 12.17
C LYS A 486 -17.90 35.92 12.72
N SER A 487 -17.99 35.47 13.97
CA SER A 487 -16.95 34.74 14.69
C SER A 487 -17.62 33.72 15.63
N ASN A 488 -16.86 32.70 16.03
CA ASN A 488 -17.31 31.76 17.04
C ASN A 488 -17.63 32.44 18.39
N ALA A 489 -16.79 33.37 18.83
CA ALA A 489 -17.02 34.15 20.05
C ALA A 489 -18.35 34.92 20.01
N LYS A 490 -18.68 35.57 18.88
CA LYS A 490 -19.98 36.26 18.71
C LYS A 490 -21.15 35.29 18.65
N ALA A 491 -21.00 34.13 18.03
CA ALA A 491 -22.03 33.10 18.02
C ALA A 491 -22.36 32.61 19.45
N VAL A 492 -21.35 32.42 20.29
CA VAL A 492 -21.53 32.10 21.72
C VAL A 492 -22.20 33.25 22.46
N GLN A 493 -21.74 34.49 22.24
CA GLN A 493 -22.33 35.68 22.84
C GLN A 493 -23.82 35.80 22.53
N LEU A 494 -24.21 35.55 21.27
CA LEU A 494 -25.62 35.56 20.85
C LEU A 494 -26.42 34.44 21.52
N ALA A 495 -25.87 33.23 21.59
CA ALA A 495 -26.52 32.10 22.26
C ALA A 495 -26.80 32.37 23.75
N LEU A 496 -25.83 32.99 24.46
CA LEU A 496 -25.98 33.42 25.84
C LEU A 496 -26.96 34.60 25.98
N MET A 497 -26.95 35.54 25.04
CA MET A 497 -27.91 36.65 25.01
C MET A 497 -29.36 36.17 24.84
N LEU A 498 -29.61 35.15 24.02
CA LEU A 498 -30.94 34.51 23.89
C LEU A 498 -31.45 33.90 25.21
N LYS A 499 -30.52 33.55 26.11
CA LYS A 499 -30.77 33.11 27.49
C LYS A 499 -30.89 34.27 28.50
N GLY A 500 -30.64 35.51 28.08
CA GLY A 500 -30.62 36.70 28.93
C GLY A 500 -29.32 36.91 29.70
N ILE A 501 -28.22 36.28 29.26
CA ILE A 501 -26.90 36.40 29.87
C ILE A 501 -26.08 37.39 29.04
N GLU A 502 -25.65 38.49 29.65
CA GLU A 502 -24.80 39.48 29.00
C GLU A 502 -23.32 39.16 29.26
N CYS A 503 -22.52 39.14 28.20
CA CYS A 503 -21.07 38.97 28.28
C CYS A 503 -20.38 40.34 28.25
N SER A 504 -19.17 40.43 28.82
CA SER A 504 -18.34 41.64 28.76
C SER A 504 -16.86 41.29 28.91
N GLU A 505 -16.00 42.10 28.31
CA GLU A 505 -14.54 42.03 28.49
C GLU A 505 -14.01 43.26 29.21
N ALA A 506 -12.97 43.06 30.01
CA ALA A 506 -12.28 44.15 30.70
C ALA A 506 -11.20 44.78 29.80
N ASP A 507 -10.91 46.05 30.05
CA ASP A 507 -9.79 46.74 29.38
C ASP A 507 -8.46 46.09 29.76
N LYS A 508 -7.61 45.83 28.75
CA LYS A 508 -6.25 45.31 28.89
C LYS A 508 -5.25 46.43 28.65
N GLU A 509 -4.44 46.71 29.66
CA GLU A 509 -3.30 47.64 29.52
C GLU A 509 -2.05 46.88 29.10
N VAL A 510 -1.11 47.56 28.44
CA VAL A 510 0.22 47.01 28.15
C VAL A 510 1.14 47.32 29.34
N ILE A 511 1.60 46.28 30.04
CA ILE A 511 2.57 46.42 31.13
C ILE A 511 3.98 46.03 30.66
N PRO A 512 5.06 46.58 31.26
CA PRO A 512 6.42 46.15 30.96
C PRO A 512 6.64 44.67 31.29
N TYR A 513 7.39 43.96 30.45
CA TYR A 513 7.83 42.60 30.76
C TYR A 513 9.06 42.64 31.69
N GLU A 514 8.96 41.99 32.86
CA GLU A 514 10.03 41.95 33.88
C GLU A 514 10.78 40.61 33.93
N GLY A 515 10.44 39.65 33.06
CA GLY A 515 11.09 38.34 33.01
C GLY A 515 12.43 38.34 32.25
N THR A 516 13.05 37.16 32.17
CA THR A 516 14.33 36.97 31.46
C THR A 516 14.13 36.65 29.99
N THR A 517 14.91 37.26 29.10
CA THR A 517 14.97 36.88 27.67
C THR A 517 16.06 35.83 27.42
N VAL A 518 16.00 35.18 26.26
CA VAL A 518 16.98 34.19 25.78
C VAL A 518 17.61 34.65 24.47
N GLU A 519 18.75 34.04 24.10
CA GLU A 519 19.32 34.21 22.77
C GLU A 519 18.46 33.46 21.75
N VAL A 520 17.99 34.15 20.71
CA VAL A 520 17.18 33.56 19.65
C VAL A 520 18.11 32.89 18.64
N PRO A 521 17.99 31.56 18.41
CA PRO A 521 18.84 30.86 17.46
C PRO A 521 18.54 31.30 16.01
N LEU A 522 19.47 31.01 15.09
CA LEU A 522 19.20 31.15 13.66
C LEU A 522 18.55 29.88 13.12
N PRO A 523 17.54 29.97 12.24
CA PRO A 523 16.99 28.83 11.55
C PRO A 523 18.00 28.27 10.54
N SER A 524 17.83 27.01 10.14
CA SER A 524 18.62 26.40 9.07
C SER A 524 18.27 26.99 7.69
N ASP A 525 19.16 26.80 6.72
CA ASP A 525 18.90 27.20 5.33
C ASP A 525 17.66 26.49 4.75
N GLN A 526 17.42 25.23 5.11
CA GLN A 526 16.25 24.48 4.65
C GLN A 526 14.94 25.05 5.22
N VAL A 527 14.91 25.37 6.52
CA VAL A 527 13.75 26.03 7.14
C VAL A 527 13.50 27.39 6.50
N MET A 528 14.56 28.16 6.22
CA MET A 528 14.42 29.44 5.52
C MET A 528 13.93 29.28 4.09
N GLU A 529 14.40 28.26 3.36
CA GLU A 529 13.91 27.92 2.02
C GLU A 529 12.41 27.59 2.03
N LEU A 530 11.95 26.83 3.04
CA LEU A 530 10.54 26.46 3.19
C LEU A 530 9.63 27.70 3.32
N VAL A 531 10.07 28.71 4.07
CA VAL A 531 9.26 29.93 4.26
C VAL A 531 9.43 30.95 3.12
N THR A 532 10.55 30.92 2.40
CA THR A 532 10.81 31.90 1.33
C THR A 532 10.42 31.42 -0.08
N THR A 533 10.13 30.13 -0.26
CA THR A 533 9.82 29.55 -1.58
C THR A 533 8.50 28.80 -1.59
N LYS A 534 7.88 28.69 -2.77
CA LYS A 534 6.68 27.83 -2.93
C LYS A 534 7.00 26.38 -2.61
N PRO A 535 6.10 25.65 -1.92
CA PRO A 535 6.35 24.28 -1.52
C PRO A 535 6.38 23.35 -2.73
N ARG A 536 7.25 22.33 -2.64
CA ARG A 536 7.42 21.27 -3.64
C ARG A 536 7.27 19.95 -2.91
N ILE A 537 6.12 19.32 -3.11
CA ILE A 537 5.56 18.34 -2.19
C ILE A 537 5.58 16.95 -2.80
N ILE A 538 6.15 15.99 -2.07
CA ILE A 538 5.80 14.57 -2.27
C ILE A 538 4.56 14.32 -1.41
N ASN A 539 3.43 14.02 -2.04
CA ASN A 539 2.17 13.76 -1.35
C ASN A 539 2.01 12.25 -1.17
N ILE A 540 1.83 11.80 0.08
CA ILE A 540 1.71 10.41 0.48
C ILE A 540 0.34 10.23 1.14
N GLY A 541 -0.58 9.58 0.42
CA GLY A 541 -1.97 9.40 0.84
C GLY A 541 -2.94 10.06 -0.13
N LEU A 542 -3.83 10.92 0.36
CA LEU A 542 -4.99 11.47 -0.34
C LEU A 542 -4.57 12.33 -1.55
N PRO A 543 -4.90 11.92 -2.79
CA PRO A 543 -4.56 12.70 -3.99
C PRO A 543 -5.16 14.11 -3.99
N SER A 544 -6.34 14.31 -3.38
CA SER A 544 -7.03 15.60 -3.34
C SER A 544 -6.24 16.70 -2.61
N PHE A 545 -5.28 16.34 -1.75
CA PHE A 545 -4.39 17.32 -1.12
C PHE A 545 -3.46 18.03 -2.12
N THR A 546 -3.24 17.45 -3.30
CA THR A 546 -2.42 18.05 -4.35
C THR A 546 -3.13 19.19 -5.09
N GLU A 547 -4.47 19.24 -5.08
CA GLU A 547 -5.27 20.21 -5.85
C GLU A 547 -4.90 21.65 -5.49
N SER A 548 -4.96 21.97 -4.20
CA SER A 548 -4.60 23.29 -3.68
C SER A 548 -3.12 23.65 -3.92
N ILE A 549 -2.23 22.66 -3.90
CA ILE A 549 -0.80 22.89 -4.12
C ILE A 549 -0.58 23.35 -5.57
N LEU A 550 -1.15 22.63 -6.53
CA LEU A 550 -1.02 22.92 -7.96
C LEU A 550 -1.72 24.23 -8.34
N GLU A 551 -2.94 24.47 -7.83
CA GLU A 551 -3.70 25.69 -8.10
C GLU A 551 -2.94 26.95 -7.64
N TYR A 552 -2.21 26.86 -6.52
CA TYR A 552 -1.44 27.97 -5.95
C TYR A 552 0.05 27.95 -6.34
N LYS A 553 0.37 27.32 -7.48
CA LYS A 553 1.70 27.30 -8.13
C LYS A 553 2.81 26.63 -7.32
N GLY A 554 2.45 25.72 -6.41
CA GLY A 554 3.39 24.72 -5.90
C GLY A 554 3.60 23.59 -6.90
N GLU A 555 4.54 22.70 -6.59
CA GLU A 555 4.76 21.46 -7.34
C GLU A 555 4.37 20.28 -6.46
N ALA A 556 3.78 19.24 -7.05
CA ALA A 556 3.43 18.03 -6.33
C ALA A 556 3.74 16.78 -7.15
N VAL A 557 4.17 15.72 -6.49
CA VAL A 557 4.18 14.35 -7.01
C VAL A 557 3.33 13.50 -6.07
N GLN A 558 2.38 12.78 -6.66
CA GLN A 558 1.57 11.80 -5.94
C GLN A 558 2.39 10.51 -5.75
N PHE A 559 2.59 10.09 -4.49
CA PHE A 559 3.09 8.78 -4.13
C PHE A 559 1.90 7.90 -3.72
N ASP A 560 1.53 6.97 -4.61
CA ASP A 560 0.52 5.93 -4.40
C ASP A 560 1.03 4.89 -3.40
N TRP A 561 1.08 5.30 -2.14
CA TRP A 561 1.56 4.50 -1.04
C TRP A 561 0.60 3.36 -0.70
N ARG A 562 1.18 2.21 -0.38
CA ARG A 562 0.49 1.03 0.16
C ARG A 562 1.34 0.38 1.24
N PRO A 563 0.75 -0.32 2.22
CA PRO A 563 1.51 -1.09 3.18
C PRO A 563 2.49 -2.06 2.50
N ARG A 564 3.78 -1.94 2.82
CA ARG A 564 4.80 -2.91 2.42
C ARG A 564 4.45 -4.29 2.97
N ALA A 565 4.86 -5.34 2.26
CA ALA A 565 4.60 -6.72 2.65
C ALA A 565 3.13 -7.02 2.97
N SER A 566 2.22 -6.36 2.26
CA SER A 566 0.77 -6.48 2.46
C SER A 566 0.34 -6.28 3.92
N GLY A 567 1.03 -5.40 4.63
CA GLY A 567 0.78 -5.05 6.04
C GLY A 567 1.34 -6.04 7.05
N ASN A 568 2.09 -7.06 6.64
CA ASN A 568 2.70 -8.03 7.55
C ASN A 568 3.79 -7.35 8.39
N LYS A 569 3.44 -6.97 9.64
CA LYS A 569 4.30 -6.20 10.55
C LYS A 569 5.66 -6.86 10.80
N LYS A 570 5.69 -8.19 10.88
CA LYS A 570 6.94 -8.94 11.05
C LYS A 570 7.84 -8.78 9.83
N MET A 571 7.27 -8.94 8.63
CA MET A 571 8.02 -8.78 7.37
C MET A 571 8.49 -7.34 7.17
N ILE A 572 7.65 -6.35 7.49
CA ILE A 572 8.03 -4.92 7.43
C ILE A 572 9.24 -4.65 8.32
N ARG A 573 9.22 -5.09 9.59
CA ARG A 573 10.34 -4.93 10.52
C ARG A 573 11.62 -5.63 10.04
N ILE A 574 11.50 -6.82 9.45
CA ILE A 574 12.64 -7.52 8.85
C ILE A 574 13.20 -6.71 7.68
N LEU A 575 12.35 -6.25 6.76
CA LEU A 575 12.76 -5.43 5.62
C LEU A 575 13.41 -4.12 6.06
N ASP A 576 12.87 -3.45 7.08
CA ASP A 576 13.44 -2.23 7.65
C ASP A 576 14.83 -2.49 8.26
N ALA A 577 15.00 -3.59 9.00
CA ALA A 577 16.30 -3.98 9.56
C ALA A 577 17.33 -4.34 8.47
N LEU A 578 16.87 -4.85 7.32
CA LEU A 578 17.72 -5.16 6.18
C LEU A 578 18.20 -3.92 5.42
N GLU A 579 17.59 -2.74 5.59
CA GLU A 579 18.06 -1.49 4.98
C GLU A 579 19.50 -1.15 5.40
N GLU A 580 19.90 -1.49 6.62
CA GLU A 580 21.28 -1.31 7.11
C GLU A 580 22.30 -2.18 6.35
N TYR A 581 21.84 -3.22 5.65
CA TYR A 581 22.66 -4.15 4.88
C TYR A 581 22.50 -3.97 3.36
N GLU A 582 21.74 -2.96 2.90
CA GLU A 582 21.34 -2.80 1.49
C GLU A 582 22.52 -2.86 0.52
N GLU A 583 23.59 -2.10 0.77
CA GLU A 583 24.78 -2.09 -0.09
C GLU A 583 25.45 -3.45 -0.19
N LYS A 584 25.54 -4.18 0.94
CA LYS A 584 26.14 -5.51 0.99
C LYS A 584 25.28 -6.53 0.24
N ILE A 585 23.97 -6.51 0.46
CA ILE A 585 23.04 -7.43 -0.20
C ILE A 585 23.04 -7.18 -1.71
N GLN A 586 23.07 -5.91 -2.13
CA GLN A 586 23.13 -5.54 -3.55
C GLN A 586 24.39 -6.07 -4.24
N GLU A 587 25.55 -5.97 -3.59
CA GLU A 587 26.81 -6.53 -4.10
C GLU A 587 26.76 -8.08 -4.17
N GLU A 588 26.26 -8.74 -3.13
CA GLU A 588 26.11 -10.20 -3.09
C GLU A 588 25.15 -10.70 -4.18
N ASN A 589 24.02 -10.00 -4.37
CA ASN A 589 23.05 -10.29 -5.42
C ASN A 589 23.65 -10.12 -6.82
N HIS A 590 24.39 -9.02 -7.04
CA HIS A 590 25.05 -8.75 -8.30
C HIS A 590 26.03 -9.86 -8.71
N GLN A 591 26.78 -10.41 -7.75
CA GLN A 591 27.68 -11.52 -8.00
C GLN A 591 26.93 -12.79 -8.46
N VAL A 592 25.73 -13.04 -7.92
CA VAL A 592 24.88 -14.16 -8.32
C VAL A 592 24.36 -13.96 -9.73
N THR A 593 23.81 -12.79 -10.04
CA THR A 593 23.25 -12.50 -11.36
C THR A 593 24.32 -12.40 -12.44
N ASP A 594 25.53 -11.95 -12.11
CA ASP A 594 26.69 -12.00 -13.00
C ASP A 594 27.07 -13.44 -13.37
N LYS A 595 27.07 -14.38 -12.42
CA LYS A 595 27.28 -15.81 -12.72
C LYS A 595 26.18 -16.36 -13.62
N MET A 596 24.91 -15.99 -13.37
CA MET A 596 23.79 -16.42 -14.22
C MET A 596 23.92 -15.89 -15.66
N LYS A 597 24.16 -14.59 -15.80
CA LYS A 597 24.31 -13.89 -17.08
C LYS A 597 25.46 -14.42 -17.94
N ASN A 598 26.58 -14.76 -17.30
CA ASN A 598 27.80 -15.19 -17.99
C ASN A 598 27.88 -16.71 -18.23
N ALA A 599 26.90 -17.49 -17.77
CA ALA A 599 26.89 -18.94 -17.94
C ALA A 599 26.99 -19.34 -19.42
N GLN A 600 27.67 -20.47 -19.67
CA GLN A 600 27.93 -20.99 -21.02
C GLN A 600 27.42 -22.44 -21.14
N PRO A 601 26.10 -22.65 -21.20
CA PRO A 601 25.50 -23.97 -21.31
C PRO A 601 25.61 -24.56 -22.72
N PHE A 602 26.09 -25.80 -22.79
CA PHE A 602 26.20 -26.60 -24.00
C PHE A 602 25.47 -27.93 -23.81
N LEU A 603 24.65 -28.32 -24.79
CA LEU A 603 24.14 -29.69 -24.86
C LEU A 603 25.23 -30.57 -25.47
N VAL A 604 25.77 -31.48 -24.67
CA VAL A 604 26.96 -32.26 -25.05
C VAL A 604 26.64 -33.72 -25.35
N ASP A 605 25.61 -34.29 -24.73
CA ASP A 605 25.25 -35.70 -24.93
C ASP A 605 23.79 -35.99 -24.55
N VAL A 606 23.33 -37.20 -24.86
CA VAL A 606 22.08 -37.80 -24.40
C VAL A 606 22.35 -39.23 -23.94
N VAL A 607 22.23 -39.49 -22.64
CA VAL A 607 22.66 -40.77 -22.04
C VAL A 607 21.60 -41.32 -21.08
N PRO A 608 21.57 -42.63 -20.78
CA PRO A 608 20.69 -43.17 -19.74
C PRO A 608 20.93 -42.48 -18.40
N ALA A 609 19.88 -42.08 -17.67
CA ALA A 609 20.01 -41.32 -16.41
C ALA A 609 20.98 -41.97 -15.42
N LYS A 610 20.96 -43.30 -15.30
CA LYS A 610 21.84 -44.05 -14.41
C LYS A 610 23.34 -43.93 -14.76
N SER A 611 23.73 -43.53 -15.97
CA SER A 611 25.16 -43.36 -16.28
C SER A 611 25.75 -42.08 -15.71
N VAL A 612 24.91 -41.09 -15.39
CA VAL A 612 25.32 -39.76 -14.90
C VAL A 612 24.76 -39.40 -13.53
N ILE A 613 23.75 -40.13 -13.05
CA ILE A 613 23.15 -39.98 -11.72
C ILE A 613 23.43 -41.25 -10.90
N PRO A 614 24.47 -41.25 -10.05
CA PRO A 614 24.89 -42.43 -9.28
C PRO A 614 23.81 -43.00 -8.37
N GLU A 615 22.96 -42.15 -7.81
CA GLU A 615 21.90 -42.50 -6.87
C GLU A 615 20.85 -43.44 -7.48
N LEU A 616 20.71 -43.46 -8.82
CA LEU A 616 19.85 -44.39 -9.54
C LEU A 616 20.43 -45.82 -9.64
N ASN A 617 21.69 -46.02 -9.25
CA ASN A 617 22.36 -47.32 -9.23
C ASN A 617 22.57 -47.88 -7.81
N ASP A 618 21.89 -47.33 -6.80
CA ASP A 618 22.01 -47.84 -5.43
C ASP A 618 21.62 -49.33 -5.42
N PRO A 619 22.55 -50.26 -5.09
CA PRO A 619 22.27 -51.68 -5.12
C PRO A 619 21.25 -52.12 -4.05
N ASN A 620 20.98 -51.25 -3.06
CA ASN A 620 20.08 -51.55 -1.96
C ASN A 620 18.68 -50.98 -2.15
N HIS A 621 18.48 -50.04 -3.08
CA HIS A 621 17.21 -49.34 -3.25
C HIS A 621 16.88 -49.09 -4.72
N LYS A 622 15.68 -49.48 -5.15
CA LYS A 622 15.09 -48.94 -6.38
C LYS A 622 14.86 -47.44 -6.15
N THR A 623 15.27 -46.58 -7.08
CA THR A 623 15.14 -45.12 -6.92
C THR A 623 14.39 -44.52 -8.10
N LEU A 624 13.38 -43.69 -7.80
CA LEU A 624 12.74 -42.80 -8.76
C LEU A 624 12.98 -41.36 -8.35
N LEU A 625 13.39 -40.52 -9.31
CA LEU A 625 13.41 -39.08 -9.08
C LEU A 625 12.01 -38.49 -9.28
N HIS A 626 11.75 -37.32 -8.71
CA HIS A 626 10.49 -36.58 -8.92
C HIS A 626 10.74 -35.07 -8.94
N ALA A 627 9.78 -34.32 -9.51
CA ALA A 627 9.79 -32.86 -9.44
C ALA A 627 9.43 -32.33 -8.04
N GLY A 628 9.83 -31.10 -7.75
CA GLY A 628 9.48 -30.37 -6.53
C GLY A 628 10.36 -30.70 -5.31
N PRO A 629 10.04 -30.10 -4.14
CA PRO A 629 10.71 -30.42 -2.88
C PRO A 629 10.38 -31.86 -2.42
N PRO A 630 11.12 -32.42 -1.43
CA PRO A 630 10.91 -33.78 -0.93
C PRO A 630 9.44 -34.07 -0.60
N ILE A 631 8.94 -35.23 -1.04
CA ILE A 631 7.55 -35.66 -0.80
C ILE A 631 7.50 -37.18 -0.61
N HIS A 632 6.59 -37.64 0.24
CA HIS A 632 6.35 -39.08 0.42
C HIS A 632 5.33 -39.61 -0.61
N TRP A 633 5.44 -40.88 -0.97
CA TRP A 633 4.51 -41.56 -1.89
C TRP A 633 3.03 -41.34 -1.54
N SER A 634 2.68 -41.41 -0.26
CA SER A 634 1.30 -41.23 0.22
C SER A 634 0.72 -39.88 -0.17
N GLU A 635 1.55 -38.84 -0.18
CA GLU A 635 1.18 -37.43 -0.42
C GLU A 635 1.21 -37.07 -1.91
N MET A 636 1.88 -37.85 -2.75
CA MET A 636 1.95 -37.60 -4.18
C MET A 636 0.56 -37.50 -4.83
N THR A 637 0.41 -36.53 -5.73
CA THR A 637 -0.83 -36.30 -6.49
C THR A 637 -1.04 -37.35 -7.58
N GLY A 638 -2.24 -37.40 -8.16
CA GLY A 638 -2.59 -38.41 -9.15
C GLY A 638 -1.65 -38.48 -10.37
N PRO A 639 -1.32 -37.36 -11.03
CA PRO A 639 -0.34 -37.35 -12.12
C PRO A 639 1.02 -37.93 -11.72
N MET A 640 1.53 -37.57 -10.55
CA MET A 640 2.82 -38.07 -10.06
C MET A 640 2.75 -39.57 -9.76
N LYS A 641 1.68 -40.04 -9.11
CA LYS A 641 1.44 -41.47 -8.85
C LYS A 641 1.35 -42.27 -10.15
N GLY A 642 0.61 -41.78 -11.15
CA GLY A 642 0.53 -42.39 -12.47
C GLY A 642 1.88 -42.48 -13.17
N ALA A 643 2.71 -41.44 -13.06
CA ALA A 643 4.04 -41.42 -13.64
C ALA A 643 4.99 -42.41 -12.93
N CYS A 644 4.90 -42.57 -11.60
CA CYS A 644 5.64 -43.60 -10.88
C CYS A 644 5.26 -45.01 -11.34
N LEU A 645 3.96 -45.28 -11.51
CA LEU A 645 3.47 -46.56 -12.03
C LEU A 645 4.05 -46.86 -13.41
N GLY A 646 3.95 -45.90 -14.34
CA GLY A 646 4.52 -46.07 -15.68
C GLY A 646 6.03 -46.26 -15.69
N ALA A 647 6.77 -45.57 -14.80
CA ALA A 647 8.21 -45.75 -14.65
C ALA A 647 8.56 -47.16 -14.12
N ALA A 648 7.83 -47.69 -13.14
CA ALA A 648 8.03 -49.04 -12.64
C ALA A 648 7.75 -50.12 -13.69
N LEU A 649 6.73 -49.92 -14.53
CA LEU A 649 6.44 -50.78 -15.68
C LEU A 649 7.54 -50.69 -16.74
N PHE A 650 8.01 -49.49 -17.06
CA PHE A 650 9.12 -49.25 -17.99
C PHE A 650 10.41 -49.94 -17.52
N GLU A 651 10.76 -49.82 -16.24
CA GLU A 651 11.94 -50.43 -15.64
C GLU A 651 11.81 -51.95 -15.41
N ARG A 652 10.64 -52.52 -15.69
CA ARG A 652 10.32 -53.95 -15.44
C ARG A 652 10.45 -54.35 -13.97
N TRP A 653 10.19 -53.42 -13.05
CA TRP A 653 10.12 -53.74 -11.61
C TRP A 653 8.82 -54.44 -11.25
N ALA A 654 7.78 -54.25 -12.06
CA ALA A 654 6.47 -54.85 -11.93
C ALA A 654 5.91 -55.17 -13.32
N GLU A 655 5.05 -56.19 -13.42
CA GLU A 655 4.37 -56.57 -14.66
C GLU A 655 3.03 -55.84 -14.87
N ASN A 656 2.47 -55.30 -13.79
CA ASN A 656 1.18 -54.60 -13.80
C ASN A 656 1.07 -53.59 -12.65
N GLU A 657 0.01 -52.80 -12.70
CA GLU A 657 -0.30 -51.74 -11.72
C GLU A 657 -0.35 -52.26 -10.28
N GLU A 658 -1.00 -53.40 -10.02
CA GLU A 658 -1.16 -53.95 -8.67
C GLU A 658 0.21 -54.33 -8.05
N GLN A 659 1.10 -54.91 -8.84
CA GLN A 659 2.46 -55.23 -8.39
C GLN A 659 3.29 -53.96 -8.13
N ALA A 660 3.17 -52.95 -9.01
CA ALA A 660 3.87 -51.68 -8.84
C ALA A 660 3.41 -50.94 -7.56
N LEU A 661 2.10 -50.90 -7.31
CA LEU A 661 1.52 -50.30 -6.10
C LEU A 661 2.08 -50.96 -4.83
N LYS A 662 2.16 -52.30 -4.79
CA LYS A 662 2.73 -53.03 -3.64
C LYS A 662 4.17 -52.64 -3.35
N LEU A 663 4.99 -52.36 -4.39
CA LEU A 663 6.36 -51.89 -4.20
C LEU A 663 6.42 -50.51 -3.53
N PHE A 664 5.53 -49.61 -3.93
CA PHE A 664 5.48 -48.24 -3.39
C PHE A 664 4.90 -48.22 -1.97
N GLU A 665 3.84 -48.99 -1.71
CA GLU A 665 3.21 -49.12 -0.39
C GLU A 665 4.11 -49.83 0.64
N ALA A 666 5.00 -50.70 0.18
CA ALA A 666 5.99 -51.37 1.03
C ALA A 666 7.30 -50.56 1.22
N GLU A 667 7.36 -49.33 0.71
CA GLU A 667 8.55 -48.46 0.75
C GLU A 667 9.81 -49.09 0.14
N GLU A 668 9.66 -50.01 -0.83
CA GLU A 668 10.79 -50.63 -1.54
C GLU A 668 11.43 -49.72 -2.59
N VAL A 669 10.81 -48.56 -2.85
CA VAL A 669 11.28 -47.55 -3.80
C VAL A 669 11.56 -46.25 -3.07
N ARG A 670 12.79 -45.76 -3.18
CA ARG A 670 13.21 -44.45 -2.71
C ARG A 670 12.79 -43.37 -3.70
N PHE A 671 12.10 -42.34 -3.22
CA PHE A 671 11.75 -41.15 -3.99
C PHE A 671 12.71 -40.01 -3.64
N MET A 672 13.23 -39.32 -4.67
CA MET A 672 14.20 -38.24 -4.46
C MET A 672 13.95 -37.06 -5.40
N PRO A 673 14.04 -35.81 -4.92
CA PRO A 673 13.93 -34.64 -5.79
C PRO A 673 14.98 -34.63 -6.90
N CYS A 674 14.57 -34.33 -8.12
CA CYS A 674 15.49 -34.10 -9.25
C CYS A 674 16.55 -33.04 -8.89
N HIS A 675 16.14 -31.96 -8.23
CA HIS A 675 17.02 -30.86 -7.83
C HIS A 675 18.17 -31.26 -6.89
N HIS A 676 18.07 -32.40 -6.19
CA HIS A 676 19.13 -32.93 -5.31
C HIS A 676 20.25 -33.63 -6.08
N VAL A 677 20.00 -34.03 -7.32
CA VAL A 677 20.95 -34.78 -8.16
C VAL A 677 21.21 -34.12 -9.51
N LYS A 678 21.27 -32.78 -9.50
CA LYS A 678 21.54 -31.94 -10.69
C LYS A 678 20.51 -32.12 -11.82
N ALA A 679 19.38 -32.76 -11.55
CA ALA A 679 18.35 -33.01 -12.53
C ALA A 679 17.18 -32.03 -12.38
N VAL A 680 16.35 -31.97 -13.40
CA VAL A 680 15.02 -31.36 -13.40
C VAL A 680 14.08 -32.23 -14.23
N GLY A 681 12.81 -32.27 -13.84
CA GLY A 681 11.78 -33.08 -14.48
C GLY A 681 10.50 -32.27 -14.79
N PRO A 682 9.95 -32.35 -16.01
CA PRO A 682 8.70 -31.68 -16.35
C PRO A 682 7.51 -32.35 -15.66
N MET A 683 6.52 -31.56 -15.23
CA MET A 683 5.28 -32.05 -14.62
C MET A 683 5.54 -33.01 -13.44
N GLY A 684 5.10 -34.28 -13.45
CA GLY A 684 5.44 -35.21 -12.35
C GLY A 684 6.96 -35.39 -12.14
N GLY A 685 7.77 -35.10 -13.16
CA GLY A 685 9.22 -35.13 -13.11
C GLY A 685 9.84 -36.50 -12.88
N ILE A 686 9.04 -37.56 -13.02
CA ILE A 686 9.49 -38.92 -12.73
C ILE A 686 10.60 -39.32 -13.68
N THR A 687 11.76 -39.62 -13.11
CA THR A 687 12.95 -40.06 -13.85
C THR A 687 13.47 -41.36 -13.27
N SER A 688 13.62 -42.39 -14.10
CA SER A 688 14.17 -43.69 -13.75
C SER A 688 15.49 -43.97 -14.46
N GLY A 689 16.23 -44.98 -14.00
CA GLY A 689 17.62 -45.23 -14.42
C GLY A 689 17.84 -45.42 -15.92
N ASN A 690 16.90 -46.04 -16.63
CA ASN A 690 17.02 -46.32 -18.07
C ASN A 690 16.42 -45.23 -18.97
N MET A 691 15.80 -44.18 -18.41
CA MET A 691 15.32 -43.06 -19.21
C MET A 691 16.51 -42.23 -19.73
N PRO A 692 16.57 -41.91 -21.03
CA PRO A 692 17.59 -41.00 -21.54
C PRO A 692 17.40 -39.58 -21.01
N VAL A 693 18.50 -38.95 -20.61
CA VAL A 693 18.57 -37.55 -20.18
C VAL A 693 19.50 -36.76 -21.11
N ALA A 694 19.09 -35.54 -21.42
CA ALA A 694 19.97 -34.54 -22.01
C ALA A 694 21.03 -34.10 -21.00
N VAL A 695 22.29 -34.05 -21.43
CA VAL A 695 23.43 -33.61 -20.63
C VAL A 695 23.81 -32.18 -21.02
N VAL A 696 23.54 -31.23 -20.13
CA VAL A 696 23.92 -29.83 -20.33
C VAL A 696 25.11 -29.48 -19.46
N GLU A 697 26.22 -29.13 -20.07
CA GLU A 697 27.43 -28.66 -19.39
C GLU A 697 27.49 -27.13 -19.42
N ASN A 698 27.58 -26.49 -18.25
CA ASN A 698 27.95 -25.08 -18.17
C ASN A 698 29.47 -24.96 -18.10
N ARG A 699 30.10 -24.76 -19.26
CA ARG A 699 31.57 -24.80 -19.44
C ARG A 699 32.32 -23.78 -18.58
N LEU A 700 31.72 -22.61 -18.35
CA LEU A 700 32.39 -21.57 -17.56
C LEU A 700 32.58 -22.00 -16.10
N ALA A 701 31.61 -22.73 -15.55
CA ALA A 701 31.64 -23.19 -14.15
C ALA A 701 32.05 -24.67 -14.01
N GLY A 702 32.06 -25.42 -15.10
CA GLY A 702 32.41 -26.85 -15.12
C GLY A 702 31.39 -27.75 -14.42
N ASN A 703 30.12 -27.34 -14.35
CA ASN A 703 29.03 -28.14 -13.79
C ASN A 703 28.09 -28.64 -14.89
N GLU A 704 27.36 -29.71 -14.58
CA GLU A 704 26.39 -30.34 -15.47
C GLU A 704 24.99 -30.32 -14.86
N ALA A 705 23.98 -30.39 -15.71
CA ALA A 705 22.60 -30.62 -15.34
C ALA A 705 21.89 -31.55 -16.33
N TYR A 706 20.84 -32.21 -15.85
CA TYR A 706 20.17 -33.28 -16.58
C TYR A 706 18.65 -33.08 -16.64
N CYS A 707 18.03 -33.49 -17.74
CA CYS A 707 16.57 -33.56 -17.87
C CYS A 707 16.21 -34.68 -18.83
N ILE A 708 15.15 -35.43 -18.55
CA ILE A 708 14.62 -36.46 -19.48
C ILE A 708 14.25 -35.83 -20.83
N LEU A 709 14.16 -36.63 -21.89
CA LEU A 709 13.69 -36.13 -23.19
C LEU A 709 12.16 -35.90 -23.20
N ASN A 710 11.70 -34.98 -24.04
CA ASN A 710 10.26 -34.75 -24.23
C ASN A 710 9.64 -35.95 -24.96
N GLU A 711 8.51 -36.44 -24.43
CA GLU A 711 7.83 -37.65 -24.93
C GLU A 711 6.89 -37.39 -26.14
N GLY A 712 6.79 -36.15 -26.59
CA GLY A 712 5.91 -35.76 -27.70
C GLY A 712 4.50 -35.38 -27.25
N ILE A 713 3.56 -35.49 -28.17
CA ILE A 713 2.14 -35.16 -28.00
C ILE A 713 1.30 -36.38 -27.59
N GLY A 714 0.13 -36.14 -27.02
CA GLY A 714 -0.83 -37.18 -26.62
C GLY A 714 -0.63 -37.68 -25.17
N LYS A 715 -0.95 -38.95 -24.93
CA LYS A 715 -0.77 -39.58 -23.61
C LYS A 715 0.71 -39.80 -23.35
N VAL A 716 1.24 -39.17 -22.31
CA VAL A 716 2.66 -39.19 -21.94
C VAL A 716 2.84 -39.33 -20.44
N LEU A 717 3.97 -39.91 -20.03
CA LEU A 717 4.31 -40.23 -18.65
C LEU A 717 4.37 -38.99 -17.76
N ARG A 718 4.92 -37.86 -18.26
CA ARG A 718 5.04 -36.63 -17.46
C ARG A 718 3.70 -36.14 -16.90
N PHE A 719 2.59 -36.38 -17.60
CA PHE A 719 1.22 -36.05 -17.13
C PHE A 719 0.52 -37.22 -16.40
N GLY A 720 1.26 -38.29 -16.09
CA GLY A 720 0.76 -39.44 -15.35
C GLY A 720 0.07 -40.51 -16.18
N ALA A 721 0.20 -40.50 -17.51
CA ALA A 721 -0.30 -41.59 -18.35
C ALA A 721 0.69 -42.77 -18.37
N TYR A 722 0.19 -44.01 -18.28
CA TYR A 722 1.03 -45.21 -18.18
C TYR A 722 0.48 -46.42 -18.97
N SER A 723 -0.33 -46.19 -20.00
CA SER A 723 -0.79 -47.26 -20.89
C SER A 723 0.37 -47.93 -21.64
N GLN A 724 0.14 -49.10 -22.23
CA GLN A 724 1.16 -49.81 -23.02
C GLN A 724 1.80 -48.91 -24.10
N GLU A 725 1.02 -48.07 -24.78
CA GLU A 725 1.55 -47.09 -25.76
C GLU A 725 2.61 -46.15 -25.15
N VAL A 726 2.45 -45.74 -23.89
CA VAL A 726 3.42 -44.88 -23.20
C VAL A 726 4.69 -45.66 -22.92
N VAL A 727 4.58 -46.90 -22.43
CA VAL A 727 5.74 -47.77 -22.15
C VAL A 727 6.51 -48.07 -23.44
N ASP A 728 5.80 -48.43 -24.52
CA ASP A 728 6.40 -48.68 -25.84
C ASP A 728 7.13 -47.44 -26.37
N ARG A 729 6.56 -46.25 -26.15
CA ARG A 729 7.20 -44.98 -26.52
C ARG A 729 8.45 -44.72 -25.68
N LEU A 730 8.43 -44.99 -24.39
CA LEU A 730 9.61 -44.87 -23.52
C LEU A 730 10.72 -45.84 -23.94
N ASP A 731 10.36 -47.06 -24.33
CA ASP A 731 11.31 -48.03 -24.91
C ASP A 731 11.90 -47.52 -26.24
N TRP A 732 11.08 -46.94 -27.13
CA TRP A 732 11.60 -46.30 -28.36
C TRP A 732 12.50 -45.10 -28.06
N ILE A 733 12.16 -44.28 -27.05
CA ILE A 733 13.00 -43.16 -26.63
C ILE A 733 14.35 -43.67 -26.15
N LYS A 734 14.35 -44.75 -25.35
CA LYS A 734 15.56 -45.40 -24.82
C LYS A 734 16.43 -46.03 -25.90
N GLU A 735 15.83 -46.79 -26.81
CA GLU A 735 16.57 -47.63 -27.76
C GLU A 735 16.85 -46.94 -29.10
N VAL A 736 16.09 -45.89 -29.46
CA VAL A 736 16.19 -45.21 -30.76
C VAL A 736 16.49 -43.73 -30.61
N LEU A 737 15.62 -42.94 -29.98
CA LEU A 737 15.78 -41.48 -29.93
C LEU A 737 17.07 -41.07 -29.20
N GLY A 738 17.27 -41.57 -27.98
CA GLY A 738 18.43 -41.23 -27.16
C GLY A 738 19.76 -41.55 -27.85
N PRO A 739 19.99 -42.81 -28.28
CA PRO A 739 21.21 -43.19 -28.99
C PRO A 739 21.43 -42.41 -30.30
N THR A 740 20.36 -42.08 -31.03
CA THR A 740 20.47 -41.27 -32.25
C THR A 740 20.95 -39.85 -31.96
N LEU A 741 20.40 -39.20 -30.93
CA LEU A 741 20.81 -37.87 -30.51
C LEU A 741 22.24 -37.87 -29.94
N SER A 742 22.61 -38.87 -29.14
CA SER A 742 23.98 -39.04 -28.63
C SER A 742 24.99 -39.16 -29.78
N GLN A 743 24.75 -40.06 -30.75
CA GLN A 743 25.62 -40.20 -31.92
C GLN A 743 25.71 -38.91 -32.74
N ALA A 744 24.60 -38.19 -32.91
CA ALA A 744 24.58 -36.93 -33.64
C ALA A 744 25.39 -35.83 -32.92
N LEU A 745 25.25 -35.70 -31.60
CA LEU A 745 26.00 -34.73 -30.80
C LEU A 745 27.50 -35.06 -30.77
N ALA A 746 27.87 -36.34 -30.73
CA ALA A 746 29.27 -36.79 -30.77
C ALA A 746 30.00 -36.44 -32.09
N LEU A 747 29.28 -36.07 -33.16
CA LEU A 747 29.86 -35.58 -34.41
C LEU A 747 30.21 -34.08 -34.36
N THR A 748 29.76 -33.37 -33.32
CA THR A 748 30.14 -31.98 -33.08
C THR A 748 31.43 -31.92 -32.26
N GLU A 749 32.26 -30.91 -32.48
CA GLU A 749 33.49 -30.73 -31.69
C GLU A 749 33.18 -30.35 -30.23
N ASP A 750 32.12 -29.57 -30.04
CA ASP A 750 31.83 -28.88 -28.78
C ASP A 750 30.43 -29.11 -28.21
N GLY A 751 29.58 -29.90 -28.86
CA GLY A 751 28.15 -29.91 -28.58
C GLY A 751 27.44 -28.67 -29.15
N LEU A 752 26.20 -28.44 -28.71
CA LEU A 752 25.41 -27.29 -29.14
C LEU A 752 25.43 -26.17 -28.11
N ASN A 753 25.81 -24.97 -28.53
CA ASN A 753 25.73 -23.77 -27.70
C ASN A 753 24.27 -23.35 -27.49
N LEU A 754 23.76 -23.53 -26.28
CA LEU A 754 22.35 -23.29 -25.98
C LEU A 754 22.02 -21.80 -25.86
N ASN A 755 22.96 -20.96 -25.41
CA ASN A 755 22.75 -19.51 -25.39
C ASN A 755 22.47 -18.96 -26.80
N VAL A 756 23.21 -19.41 -27.81
CA VAL A 756 23.01 -18.96 -29.20
C VAL A 756 21.64 -19.40 -29.73
N LEU A 757 21.22 -20.63 -29.40
CA LEU A 757 19.93 -21.16 -29.82
C LEU A 757 18.78 -20.41 -29.14
N ILE A 758 18.87 -20.17 -27.83
CA ILE A 758 17.88 -19.43 -27.04
C ILE A 758 17.80 -17.97 -27.52
N ALA A 759 18.93 -17.27 -27.61
CA ALA A 759 18.98 -15.88 -28.05
C ALA A 759 18.38 -15.68 -29.46
N ARG A 760 18.51 -16.67 -30.34
CA ARG A 760 17.84 -16.65 -31.66
C ARG A 760 16.34 -16.89 -31.51
N SER A 761 15.93 -17.92 -30.77
CA SER A 761 14.54 -18.35 -30.70
C SER A 761 13.63 -17.38 -29.94
N ILE A 762 14.15 -16.63 -28.96
CA ILE A 762 13.37 -15.64 -28.21
C ILE A 762 12.88 -14.51 -29.14
N THR A 763 13.70 -14.14 -30.13
CA THR A 763 13.36 -13.16 -31.16
C THR A 763 12.33 -13.68 -32.18
N MET A 764 12.04 -14.98 -32.16
CA MET A 764 11.05 -15.67 -33.00
C MET A 764 9.75 -15.97 -32.21
N GLY A 765 9.67 -15.38 -31.01
CA GLY A 765 8.53 -15.34 -30.13
C GLY A 765 8.34 -16.54 -29.21
N ASP A 766 9.40 -17.30 -28.94
CA ASP A 766 9.36 -18.28 -27.87
C ASP A 766 9.59 -17.62 -26.52
N GLU A 767 8.92 -18.13 -25.50
CA GLU A 767 9.22 -17.86 -24.09
C GLU A 767 9.78 -19.09 -23.37
N PHE A 768 9.90 -20.23 -24.06
CA PHE A 768 10.60 -21.44 -23.61
C PHE A 768 9.96 -22.24 -22.47
N HIS A 769 8.75 -21.90 -22.02
CA HIS A 769 8.00 -22.73 -21.08
C HIS A 769 6.78 -23.38 -21.77
N GLN A 770 5.85 -22.58 -22.27
CA GLN A 770 4.68 -23.06 -23.01
C GLN A 770 4.88 -23.03 -24.53
N ARG A 771 5.53 -21.99 -25.04
CA ARG A 771 5.82 -21.84 -26.47
C ARG A 771 7.32 -22.05 -26.72
N ASN A 772 7.61 -23.18 -27.36
CA ASN A 772 8.96 -23.67 -27.69
C ASN A 772 9.12 -23.97 -29.20
N ILE A 773 8.23 -23.43 -30.04
CA ILE A 773 8.12 -23.80 -31.46
C ILE A 773 9.41 -23.41 -32.21
N ALA A 774 9.88 -22.18 -32.02
CA ALA A 774 11.07 -21.69 -32.71
C ALA A 774 12.34 -22.42 -32.23
N ALA A 775 12.44 -22.71 -30.95
CA ALA A 775 13.55 -23.40 -30.34
C ALA A 775 13.61 -24.87 -30.76
N SER A 776 12.47 -25.57 -30.78
CA SER A 776 12.37 -26.95 -31.28
C SER A 776 12.70 -27.02 -32.78
N LEU A 777 12.24 -26.06 -33.59
CA LEU A 777 12.61 -25.95 -35.00
C LEU A 777 14.10 -25.67 -35.21
N ASN A 778 14.65 -24.73 -34.45
CA ASN A 778 16.07 -24.39 -34.49
C ASN A 778 16.92 -25.58 -34.06
N PHE A 779 16.50 -26.34 -33.04
CA PHE A 779 17.15 -27.57 -32.61
C PHE A 779 17.14 -28.64 -33.71
N LEU A 780 15.97 -28.89 -34.31
CA LEU A 780 15.84 -29.81 -35.45
C LEU A 780 16.76 -29.40 -36.61
N LYS A 781 16.84 -28.10 -36.92
CA LYS A 781 17.71 -27.58 -37.98
C LYS A 781 19.19 -27.90 -37.73
N GLU A 782 19.67 -27.77 -36.49
CA GLU A 782 21.06 -28.10 -36.15
C GLU A 782 21.30 -29.63 -36.16
N LEU A 783 20.33 -30.43 -35.67
CA LEU A 783 20.51 -31.89 -35.51
C LEU A 783 20.29 -32.69 -36.80
N ALA A 784 19.35 -32.31 -37.66
CA ALA A 784 18.98 -33.13 -38.82
C ALA A 784 20.18 -33.49 -39.73
N PRO A 785 21.10 -32.56 -40.08
CA PRO A 785 22.29 -32.89 -40.87
C PRO A 785 23.25 -33.87 -40.17
N LEU A 786 23.29 -33.85 -38.83
CA LEU A 786 24.12 -34.73 -38.02
C LEU A 786 23.50 -36.12 -37.90
N ILE A 787 22.18 -36.19 -37.69
CA ILE A 787 21.42 -37.45 -37.61
C ILE A 787 21.64 -38.29 -38.88
N ILE A 788 21.63 -37.67 -40.05
CA ILE A 788 21.84 -38.36 -41.33
C ILE A 788 23.23 -39.03 -41.40
N GLN A 789 24.24 -38.47 -40.72
CA GLN A 789 25.61 -38.98 -40.68
C GLN A 789 25.83 -40.08 -39.64
N THR A 790 24.86 -40.35 -38.76
CA THR A 790 24.97 -41.41 -37.75
C THR A 790 24.94 -42.80 -38.36
N THR A 791 25.34 -43.80 -37.57
CA THR A 791 25.32 -45.23 -37.96
C THR A 791 23.97 -45.90 -37.76
N ILE A 792 22.95 -45.14 -37.31
CA ILE A 792 21.58 -45.60 -37.06
C ILE A 792 20.90 -46.05 -38.37
N ALA A 793 19.93 -46.96 -38.28
CA ALA A 793 19.18 -47.41 -39.45
C ALA A 793 18.40 -46.25 -40.11
N GLU A 794 18.32 -46.22 -41.44
CA GLU A 794 17.67 -45.13 -42.19
C GLU A 794 16.20 -44.88 -41.79
N GLU A 795 15.45 -45.95 -41.51
CA GLU A 795 14.06 -45.85 -41.04
C GLU A 795 13.99 -45.15 -39.67
N GLN A 796 14.86 -45.53 -38.74
CA GLN A 796 14.94 -44.91 -37.41
C GLN A 796 15.42 -43.45 -37.47
N LYS A 797 16.36 -43.11 -38.36
CA LYS A 797 16.76 -41.71 -38.60
C LYS A 797 15.56 -40.87 -39.04
N TYR A 798 14.75 -41.39 -39.97
CA TYR A 798 13.54 -40.72 -40.43
C TYR A 798 12.52 -40.57 -39.29
N GLU A 799 12.28 -41.62 -38.50
CA GLU A 799 11.38 -41.56 -37.34
C GLU A 799 11.81 -40.48 -36.35
N VAL A 800 13.09 -40.39 -36.02
CA VAL A 800 13.63 -39.37 -35.10
C VAL A 800 13.45 -37.96 -35.67
N ILE A 801 13.82 -37.74 -36.94
CA ILE A 801 13.63 -36.43 -37.60
C ILE A 801 12.15 -36.04 -37.63
N LYS A 802 11.26 -37.00 -37.94
CA LYS A 802 9.81 -36.78 -37.96
C LYS A 802 9.27 -36.45 -36.57
N PHE A 803 9.70 -37.19 -35.55
CA PHE A 803 9.30 -36.95 -34.16
C PHE A 803 9.71 -35.55 -33.68
N LEU A 804 10.94 -35.14 -33.97
CA LEU A 804 11.43 -33.79 -33.66
C LEU A 804 10.65 -32.70 -34.41
N ALA A 805 10.27 -32.95 -35.67
CA ALA A 805 9.49 -32.02 -36.48
C ALA A 805 8.03 -31.89 -36.01
N ASP A 806 7.45 -32.95 -35.45
CA ASP A 806 6.07 -32.95 -34.96
C ASP A 806 5.93 -32.48 -33.50
N THR A 807 7.05 -32.36 -32.77
CA THR A 807 7.05 -32.04 -31.34
C THR A 807 7.48 -30.60 -31.10
N ASP A 808 6.52 -29.68 -31.17
CA ASP A 808 6.73 -28.24 -30.95
C ASP A 808 7.28 -27.87 -29.56
N GLN A 809 7.12 -28.75 -28.57
CA GLN A 809 7.63 -28.55 -27.21
C GLN A 809 8.94 -29.28 -26.89
N PHE A 810 9.61 -29.90 -27.87
CA PHE A 810 10.78 -30.74 -27.60
C PHE A 810 11.87 -30.01 -26.80
N PHE A 811 12.09 -28.73 -27.12
CA PHE A 811 13.14 -27.91 -26.50
C PHE A 811 12.89 -27.56 -25.02
N LEU A 812 11.66 -27.66 -24.51
CA LEU A 812 11.34 -27.32 -23.10
C LEU A 812 12.28 -28.04 -22.13
N ASN A 813 12.46 -29.35 -22.30
CA ASN A 813 13.26 -30.16 -21.39
C ASN A 813 14.75 -29.75 -21.44
N ILE A 814 15.26 -29.36 -22.62
CA ILE A 814 16.62 -28.84 -22.79
C ILE A 814 16.74 -27.47 -22.12
N MET A 815 15.75 -26.60 -22.26
CA MET A 815 15.70 -25.31 -21.57
C MET A 815 15.69 -25.49 -20.05
N MET A 816 14.96 -26.48 -19.52
CA MET A 816 14.96 -26.77 -18.09
C MET A 816 16.35 -27.20 -17.60
N ALA A 817 17.02 -28.13 -18.29
CA ALA A 817 18.39 -28.52 -17.95
C ALA A 817 19.36 -27.34 -18.06
N THR A 818 19.17 -26.46 -19.06
CA THR A 818 19.92 -25.21 -19.20
C THR A 818 19.73 -24.31 -17.98
N GLY A 819 18.49 -24.05 -17.58
CA GLY A 819 18.17 -23.25 -16.40
C GLY A 819 18.81 -23.82 -15.14
N LYS A 820 18.73 -25.14 -14.95
CA LYS A 820 19.36 -25.85 -13.83
C LYS A 820 20.90 -25.69 -13.83
N ALA A 821 21.55 -25.85 -14.98
CA ALA A 821 23.00 -25.69 -15.10
C ALA A 821 23.45 -24.25 -14.79
N ILE A 822 22.65 -23.25 -15.17
CA ILE A 822 22.90 -21.83 -14.89
C ILE A 822 22.79 -21.57 -13.38
N VAL A 823 21.68 -21.95 -12.75
CA VAL A 823 21.44 -21.60 -11.35
C VAL A 823 22.30 -22.39 -10.37
N ASP A 824 22.63 -23.66 -10.68
CA ASP A 824 23.54 -24.45 -9.84
C ASP A 824 24.96 -23.89 -9.85
N ALA A 825 25.39 -23.30 -10.97
CA ALA A 825 26.64 -22.56 -11.03
C ALA A 825 26.57 -21.27 -10.21
N ALA A 826 25.47 -20.53 -10.35
CA ALA A 826 25.30 -19.22 -9.72
C ALA A 826 25.25 -19.30 -8.19
N ARG A 827 24.56 -20.30 -7.64
CA ARG A 827 24.38 -20.48 -6.19
C ARG A 827 25.59 -21.08 -5.47
N LYS A 828 26.56 -21.61 -6.20
CA LYS A 828 27.75 -22.22 -5.59
C LYS A 828 28.58 -21.16 -4.87
N ASP A 829 28.78 -21.39 -3.57
CA ASP A 829 29.50 -20.51 -2.64
C ASP A 829 29.02 -19.05 -2.72
N ALA A 830 27.72 -18.87 -2.92
CA ALA A 830 27.08 -17.56 -3.08
C ALA A 830 26.34 -17.12 -1.82
N LYS A 831 26.05 -15.83 -1.77
CA LYS A 831 25.29 -15.16 -0.72
C LYS A 831 24.22 -14.27 -1.33
N GLY A 832 23.38 -13.70 -0.49
CA GLY A 832 22.33 -12.79 -0.90
C GLY A 832 20.99 -13.46 -1.13
N THR A 833 20.06 -12.66 -1.63
CA THR A 833 18.61 -12.88 -1.59
C THR A 833 18.03 -13.32 -2.94
N ILE A 834 18.88 -13.60 -3.94
CA ILE A 834 18.44 -14.06 -5.25
C ILE A 834 17.93 -15.50 -5.18
N VAL A 835 16.72 -15.73 -5.72
CA VAL A 835 16.14 -17.06 -5.91
C VAL A 835 16.93 -17.81 -6.98
N THR A 836 17.36 -19.02 -6.64
CA THR A 836 18.16 -19.90 -7.51
C THR A 836 17.42 -21.17 -7.87
N THR A 837 16.25 -21.42 -7.29
CA THR A 837 15.38 -22.53 -7.71
C THR A 837 13.94 -22.20 -7.36
N MET A 838 13.03 -22.42 -8.31
CA MET A 838 11.60 -22.55 -8.07
C MET A 838 11.12 -23.88 -8.63
N THR A 839 10.36 -24.63 -7.86
CA THR A 839 9.79 -25.92 -8.28
C THR A 839 8.57 -26.29 -7.45
N ARG A 840 7.79 -27.28 -7.91
CA ARG A 840 6.56 -27.75 -7.24
C ARG A 840 6.28 -29.22 -7.51
N ASN A 841 5.66 -29.90 -6.55
CA ASN A 841 5.33 -31.35 -6.63
C ASN A 841 3.81 -31.64 -6.67
N GLY A 842 2.96 -30.62 -6.81
CA GLY A 842 1.50 -30.77 -6.75
C GLY A 842 0.92 -30.64 -5.34
N VAL A 843 1.76 -30.52 -4.31
CA VAL A 843 1.37 -30.27 -2.91
C VAL A 843 2.09 -29.04 -2.38
N ASP A 844 3.41 -29.02 -2.51
CA ASP A 844 4.30 -27.95 -2.06
C ASP A 844 5.00 -27.27 -3.24
N PHE A 845 5.04 -25.94 -3.17
CA PHE A 845 5.92 -25.09 -3.93
C PHE A 845 7.18 -24.82 -3.11
N GLY A 846 8.35 -25.13 -3.66
CA GLY A 846 9.63 -24.97 -3.00
C GLY A 846 10.51 -23.94 -3.71
N ILE A 847 11.14 -23.06 -2.93
CA ILE A 847 12.21 -22.18 -3.41
C ILE A 847 13.52 -22.43 -2.68
N ARG A 848 14.61 -22.04 -3.35
CA ARG A 848 15.95 -21.89 -2.77
C ARG A 848 16.51 -20.55 -3.15
N ILE A 849 17.26 -19.92 -2.25
CA ILE A 849 18.00 -18.68 -2.54
C ILE A 849 19.50 -18.96 -2.63
N ALA A 850 20.28 -17.96 -3.04
CA ALA A 850 21.73 -18.08 -3.17
C ALA A 850 22.38 -18.48 -1.84
N GLU A 851 21.96 -17.88 -0.72
CA GLU A 851 22.56 -18.11 0.59
C GLU A 851 22.11 -19.42 1.28
N SER A 852 20.91 -19.92 0.96
CA SER A 852 20.28 -21.02 1.71
C SER A 852 20.92 -22.40 1.50
N GLY A 853 21.91 -22.53 0.62
CA GLY A 853 22.39 -23.84 0.16
C GLY A 853 21.20 -24.71 -0.24
N ASP A 854 21.22 -26.00 0.07
CA ASP A 854 20.15 -26.94 -0.32
C ASP A 854 18.88 -26.91 0.55
N LYS A 855 18.81 -25.99 1.51
CA LYS A 855 17.60 -25.77 2.31
C LYS A 855 16.45 -25.31 1.41
N TRP A 856 15.28 -25.91 1.64
CA TRP A 856 14.03 -25.56 0.96
C TRP A 856 13.20 -24.63 1.83
N HIS A 857 12.61 -23.61 1.22
CA HIS A 857 11.51 -22.84 1.80
C HIS A 857 10.25 -23.21 1.03
N CYS A 858 9.30 -23.84 1.72
CA CYS A 858 8.10 -24.40 1.10
C CYS A 858 6.83 -23.64 1.53
N ALA A 859 5.82 -23.69 0.66
CA ALA A 859 4.44 -23.33 0.95
C ALA A 859 3.49 -24.15 0.05
N PRO A 860 2.21 -24.32 0.41
CA PRO A 860 1.26 -25.05 -0.42
C PRO A 860 1.17 -24.48 -1.84
N VAL A 861 1.08 -25.35 -2.85
CA VAL A 861 0.93 -24.91 -4.25
C VAL A 861 -0.41 -24.20 -4.47
N ASN A 862 -0.43 -23.29 -5.43
CA ASN A 862 -1.65 -22.73 -5.98
C ASN A 862 -2.16 -23.59 -7.15
N THR A 863 -3.45 -23.45 -7.47
CA THR A 863 -4.05 -24.08 -8.66
C THR A 863 -3.89 -23.18 -9.89
N PRO A 864 -3.43 -23.71 -11.04
CA PRO A 864 -3.35 -22.93 -12.27
C PRO A 864 -4.71 -22.48 -12.78
N LYS A 865 -4.78 -21.24 -13.28
CA LYS A 865 -5.95 -20.68 -13.96
C LYS A 865 -5.66 -20.51 -15.43
N GLY A 866 -6.58 -20.95 -16.28
CA GLY A 866 -6.38 -20.85 -17.72
C GLY A 866 -7.48 -21.52 -18.53
N LEU A 867 -7.13 -21.93 -19.75
CA LEU A 867 -8.05 -22.58 -20.66
C LEU A 867 -8.01 -24.09 -20.49
N TYR A 868 -9.20 -24.68 -20.36
CA TYR A 868 -9.42 -26.11 -20.32
C TYR A 868 -9.83 -26.63 -21.70
N PHE A 869 -9.38 -27.84 -22.03
CA PHE A 869 -9.79 -28.54 -23.24
C PHE A 869 -11.27 -28.91 -23.16
N THR A 870 -11.92 -29.01 -24.32
CA THR A 870 -13.36 -29.33 -24.40
C THR A 870 -13.70 -30.57 -23.58
N GLY A 871 -14.60 -30.40 -22.61
CA GLY A 871 -15.07 -31.48 -21.72
C GLY A 871 -14.40 -31.55 -20.36
N PHE A 872 -13.48 -30.62 -20.04
CA PHE A 872 -12.88 -30.45 -18.72
C PHE A 872 -13.11 -29.04 -18.19
N ASP A 873 -13.02 -28.89 -16.87
CA ASP A 873 -13.07 -27.60 -16.18
C ASP A 873 -12.04 -27.53 -15.02
N GLU A 874 -12.11 -26.45 -14.23
CA GLU A 874 -11.19 -26.19 -13.12
C GLU A 874 -11.23 -27.26 -12.03
N GLU A 875 -12.36 -27.93 -11.81
CA GLU A 875 -12.48 -28.97 -10.79
C GLU A 875 -11.71 -30.24 -11.16
N ASP A 876 -11.44 -30.45 -12.45
CA ASP A 876 -10.67 -31.59 -12.95
C ASP A 876 -9.15 -31.38 -12.83
N GLY A 877 -8.71 -30.13 -12.65
CA GLY A 877 -7.33 -29.71 -12.57
C GLY A 877 -6.57 -30.26 -11.36
N ASN A 878 -5.35 -30.74 -11.58
CA ASN A 878 -4.38 -30.95 -10.52
C ASN A 878 -3.76 -29.60 -10.11
N PRO A 879 -3.45 -29.39 -8.82
CA PRO A 879 -2.62 -28.26 -8.40
C PRO A 879 -1.25 -28.22 -9.10
N ASP A 880 -0.57 -27.07 -9.08
CA ASP A 880 0.62 -26.86 -9.92
C ASP A 880 1.78 -27.83 -9.59
N ILE A 881 2.45 -28.35 -10.64
CA ILE A 881 3.40 -29.46 -10.53
C ILE A 881 4.50 -29.37 -11.61
N GLY A 882 5.75 -29.67 -11.24
CA GLY A 882 6.93 -29.70 -12.13
C GLY A 882 8.14 -28.92 -11.64
N ASP A 883 9.29 -29.22 -12.22
CA ASP A 883 10.51 -28.40 -12.08
C ASP A 883 10.59 -27.29 -13.15
N SER A 884 9.61 -27.19 -14.04
CA SER A 884 9.65 -26.27 -15.18
C SER A 884 9.64 -24.79 -14.78
N ALA A 885 9.26 -24.44 -13.55
CA ALA A 885 9.44 -23.12 -12.95
C ALA A 885 10.92 -22.66 -12.85
N ILE A 886 11.88 -23.57 -13.11
CA ILE A 886 13.28 -23.23 -13.32
C ILE A 886 13.49 -22.30 -14.53
N THR A 887 12.58 -22.32 -15.50
CA THR A 887 12.62 -21.45 -16.68
C THR A 887 12.34 -19.99 -16.29
N GLU A 888 11.32 -19.74 -15.47
CA GLU A 888 11.07 -18.43 -14.86
C GLU A 888 12.19 -18.00 -13.90
N THR A 889 12.81 -18.96 -13.21
CA THR A 889 13.94 -18.67 -12.31
C THR A 889 15.12 -18.02 -13.07
N VAL A 890 15.32 -18.38 -14.34
CA VAL A 890 16.36 -17.78 -15.21
C VAL A 890 15.82 -16.70 -16.15
N GLY A 891 14.60 -16.20 -15.91
CA GLY A 891 14.07 -15.03 -16.58
C GLY A 891 13.25 -15.27 -17.85
N VAL A 892 13.07 -16.51 -18.27
CA VAL A 892 12.20 -16.85 -19.40
C VAL A 892 10.83 -17.32 -18.90
N GLY A 893 10.03 -17.98 -19.74
CA GLY A 893 8.68 -18.39 -19.38
C GLY A 893 7.74 -17.20 -19.26
N ALA A 894 6.90 -17.19 -18.22
CA ALA A 894 6.01 -16.04 -17.96
C ALA A 894 6.75 -14.72 -17.69
N MET A 895 8.01 -14.76 -17.24
CA MET A 895 8.86 -13.58 -17.06
C MET A 895 9.19 -12.87 -18.39
N ALA A 896 9.14 -13.61 -19.50
CA ALA A 896 9.41 -13.15 -20.85
C ALA A 896 8.15 -13.24 -21.74
N MET A 897 6.95 -13.17 -21.15
CA MET A 897 5.70 -13.34 -21.88
C MET A 897 5.55 -12.33 -23.04
N VAL A 898 6.12 -11.13 -22.89
CA VAL A 898 6.17 -10.10 -23.95
C VAL A 898 6.92 -10.56 -25.21
N ALA A 899 7.84 -11.52 -25.11
CA ALA A 899 8.47 -12.14 -26.28
C ALA A 899 7.47 -13.00 -27.07
N ALA A 900 6.50 -13.61 -26.39
CA ALA A 900 5.61 -14.62 -26.94
C ALA A 900 4.12 -14.22 -26.87
N PRO A 901 3.68 -13.09 -27.46
CA PRO A 901 2.29 -12.63 -27.32
C PRO A 901 1.25 -13.61 -27.88
N GLY A 902 1.64 -14.57 -28.72
CA GLY A 902 0.76 -15.67 -29.15
C GLY A 902 0.39 -16.65 -28.04
N VAL A 903 1.17 -16.71 -26.95
CA VAL A 903 0.95 -17.64 -25.83
C VAL A 903 -0.17 -17.17 -24.90
N THR A 904 -0.39 -15.85 -24.78
CA THR A 904 -1.33 -15.27 -23.80
C THR A 904 -2.72 -15.88 -23.94
N ARG A 905 -3.24 -15.94 -25.17
CA ARG A 905 -4.54 -16.54 -25.46
C ARG A 905 -4.62 -18.01 -25.08
N PHE A 906 -3.53 -18.75 -25.18
CA PHE A 906 -3.51 -20.19 -24.86
C PHE A 906 -3.48 -20.44 -23.35
N VAL A 907 -2.85 -19.55 -22.59
CA VAL A 907 -2.79 -19.62 -21.11
C VAL A 907 -3.93 -18.86 -20.43
N GLY A 908 -4.94 -18.41 -21.19
CA GLY A 908 -6.10 -17.68 -20.66
C GLY A 908 -5.81 -16.23 -20.24
N ALA A 909 -4.67 -15.66 -20.63
CA ALA A 909 -4.40 -14.23 -20.56
C ALA A 909 -4.94 -13.52 -21.83
N GLY A 910 -5.08 -12.19 -21.79
CA GLY A 910 -5.63 -11.44 -22.92
C GLY A 910 -4.61 -11.19 -24.04
N GLY A 911 -4.28 -9.93 -24.30
CA GLY A 911 -3.56 -9.48 -25.49
C GLY A 911 -2.05 -9.27 -25.30
N PHE A 912 -1.44 -8.55 -26.25
CA PHE A 912 -0.06 -8.08 -26.14
C PHE A 912 0.14 -7.17 -24.92
N GLU A 913 -0.81 -6.29 -24.62
CA GLU A 913 -0.74 -5.40 -23.45
C GLU A 913 -0.63 -6.18 -22.14
N ASP A 914 -1.34 -7.31 -22.01
CA ASP A 914 -1.24 -8.17 -20.83
C ASP A 914 0.12 -8.88 -20.75
N ALA A 915 0.69 -9.28 -21.89
CA ALA A 915 2.04 -9.84 -21.95
C ALA A 915 3.10 -8.82 -21.49
N LEU A 916 2.95 -7.58 -21.96
CA LEU A 916 3.82 -6.45 -21.60
C LEU A 916 3.65 -6.10 -20.12
N ALA A 917 2.42 -5.98 -19.64
CA ALA A 917 2.11 -5.70 -18.24
C ALA A 917 2.68 -6.79 -17.31
N THR A 918 2.51 -8.07 -17.67
CA THR A 918 3.07 -9.21 -16.92
C THR A 918 4.59 -9.12 -16.85
N SER A 919 5.27 -8.89 -17.98
CA SER A 919 6.73 -8.83 -18.01
C SER A 919 7.27 -7.61 -17.26
N ASN A 920 6.61 -6.46 -17.37
CA ASN A 920 6.91 -5.26 -16.59
C ASN A 920 6.69 -5.45 -15.09
N GLU A 921 5.62 -6.15 -14.68
CA GLU A 921 5.36 -6.48 -13.28
C GLU A 921 6.47 -7.38 -12.72
N MET A 922 6.87 -8.40 -13.48
CA MET A 922 7.96 -9.30 -13.11
C MET A 922 9.32 -8.58 -13.02
N ALA A 923 9.57 -7.56 -13.84
CA ALA A 923 10.78 -6.76 -13.74
C ALA A 923 10.90 -6.04 -12.39
N LYS A 924 9.79 -5.71 -11.72
CA LYS A 924 9.79 -5.05 -10.40
C LYS A 924 10.37 -5.92 -9.29
N ILE A 925 10.34 -7.23 -9.42
CA ILE A 925 10.85 -8.19 -8.42
C ILE A 925 12.22 -8.75 -8.74
N CYS A 926 12.83 -8.33 -9.86
CA CYS A 926 14.13 -8.78 -10.29
C CYS A 926 15.23 -7.73 -10.01
N GLU A 927 16.48 -8.17 -9.89
CA GLU A 927 17.63 -7.28 -9.74
C GLU A 927 17.88 -6.46 -11.01
N GLY A 928 17.76 -7.10 -12.19
CA GLY A 928 17.99 -6.45 -13.47
C GLY A 928 17.55 -7.27 -14.68
N HIS A 929 18.27 -7.11 -15.80
CA HIS A 929 17.97 -7.75 -17.08
C HIS A 929 19.18 -8.49 -17.66
N ASN A 930 18.94 -9.60 -18.35
CA ASN A 930 19.96 -10.37 -19.05
C ASN A 930 20.06 -9.93 -20.54
N PRO A 931 21.10 -9.17 -20.93
CA PRO A 931 21.23 -8.66 -22.29
C PRO A 931 21.50 -9.75 -23.34
N THR A 932 21.89 -10.96 -22.93
CA THR A 932 22.10 -12.10 -23.84
C THR A 932 20.79 -12.57 -24.47
N PHE A 933 19.67 -12.38 -23.76
CA PHE A 933 18.33 -12.77 -24.21
C PHE A 933 17.47 -11.52 -24.44
N SER A 934 17.84 -10.72 -25.44
CA SER A 934 17.13 -9.49 -25.81
C SER A 934 15.78 -9.76 -26.48
N ILE A 935 14.73 -9.03 -26.08
CA ILE A 935 13.37 -9.22 -26.59
C ILE A 935 12.97 -8.05 -27.52
N PRO A 936 12.79 -8.25 -28.84
CA PRO A 936 12.48 -7.17 -29.77
C PRO A 936 11.17 -6.41 -29.47
N THR A 937 10.16 -7.12 -28.98
CA THR A 937 8.85 -6.54 -28.59
C THR A 937 8.90 -5.74 -27.29
N TRP A 938 10.03 -5.77 -26.58
CA TRP A 938 10.29 -5.01 -25.36
C TRP A 938 11.44 -4.01 -25.57
N ASP A 939 11.50 -3.45 -26.78
CA ASP A 939 12.55 -2.51 -27.21
C ASP A 939 13.98 -3.03 -26.96
N PHE A 940 14.19 -4.32 -27.25
CA PHE A 940 15.45 -5.04 -27.05
C PHE A 940 15.94 -5.09 -25.59
N GLN A 941 15.08 -4.80 -24.63
CA GLN A 941 15.34 -5.09 -23.22
C GLN A 941 15.61 -6.59 -23.04
N GLY A 942 16.56 -6.91 -22.15
CA GLY A 942 16.87 -8.28 -21.77
C GLY A 942 15.75 -8.93 -20.95
N THR A 943 15.69 -10.26 -20.93
CA THR A 943 14.82 -10.99 -20.00
C THR A 943 15.09 -10.59 -18.55
N CYS A 944 14.10 -10.68 -17.66
CA CYS A 944 14.27 -10.41 -16.24
C CYS A 944 15.40 -11.29 -15.64
N LEU A 945 16.16 -10.80 -14.67
CA LEU A 945 17.31 -11.49 -14.10
C LEU A 945 17.39 -11.31 -12.58
N GLY A 946 17.44 -12.43 -11.87
CA GLY A 946 17.63 -12.50 -10.43
C GLY A 946 16.40 -12.05 -9.64
N ILE A 947 15.46 -12.97 -9.39
CA ILE A 947 14.30 -12.70 -8.53
C ILE A 947 14.81 -12.48 -7.10
N ASP A 948 14.56 -11.30 -6.52
CA ASP A 948 15.00 -10.93 -5.18
C ASP A 948 13.85 -11.12 -4.18
N ILE A 949 14.05 -11.99 -3.17
CA ILE A 949 13.01 -12.26 -2.18
C ILE A 949 12.60 -11.01 -1.38
N ARG A 950 13.49 -10.02 -1.22
CA ARG A 950 13.16 -8.76 -0.53
C ARG A 950 12.10 -8.00 -1.31
N LYS A 951 12.28 -7.89 -2.63
CA LYS A 951 11.34 -7.21 -3.53
C LYS A 951 10.02 -7.96 -3.64
N VAL A 952 10.05 -9.29 -3.70
CA VAL A 952 8.83 -10.12 -3.71
C VAL A 952 8.00 -9.89 -2.45
N VAL A 953 8.63 -9.97 -1.27
CA VAL A 953 7.94 -9.76 0.01
C VAL A 953 7.49 -8.30 0.13
N GLU A 954 8.37 -7.33 -0.11
CA GLU A 954 8.05 -5.90 0.01
C GLU A 954 6.86 -5.48 -0.86
N THR A 955 6.84 -5.91 -2.11
CA THR A 955 5.83 -5.46 -3.09
C THR A 955 4.56 -6.33 -3.08
N GLY A 956 4.61 -7.53 -2.49
CA GLY A 956 3.58 -8.56 -2.60
C GLY A 956 3.45 -9.16 -4.00
N ILE A 957 4.29 -8.77 -4.97
CA ILE A 957 4.30 -9.31 -6.33
C ILE A 957 5.03 -10.65 -6.30
N THR A 958 4.31 -11.74 -6.58
CA THR A 958 4.91 -13.07 -6.67
C THR A 958 5.17 -13.49 -8.11
N PRO A 959 6.24 -14.27 -8.38
CA PRO A 959 6.53 -14.83 -9.70
C PRO A 959 5.30 -15.47 -10.36
N VAL A 960 5.00 -15.06 -11.59
CA VAL A 960 4.02 -15.73 -12.47
C VAL A 960 4.73 -16.85 -13.21
N ILE A 961 4.05 -17.97 -13.41
CA ILE A 961 4.56 -19.17 -14.06
C ILE A 961 3.55 -19.60 -15.12
N ASN A 962 4.02 -19.82 -16.34
CA ASN A 962 3.22 -20.45 -17.40
C ASN A 962 3.24 -21.96 -17.18
N THR A 963 2.10 -22.65 -17.15
CA THR A 963 2.09 -24.08 -16.79
C THR A 963 1.02 -24.87 -17.53
N GLY A 964 1.30 -26.15 -17.75
CA GLY A 964 0.35 -27.11 -18.32
C GLY A 964 -0.55 -27.63 -17.21
N ILE A 965 -1.84 -27.81 -17.49
CA ILE A 965 -2.80 -28.32 -16.50
C ILE A 965 -2.95 -29.83 -16.71
N ALA A 966 -2.52 -30.61 -15.70
CA ALA A 966 -2.71 -32.05 -15.65
C ALA A 966 -4.05 -32.38 -14.98
N HIS A 967 -4.69 -33.47 -15.38
CA HIS A 967 -5.89 -33.96 -14.70
C HIS A 967 -5.55 -34.55 -13.32
N LYS A 968 -6.35 -34.31 -12.29
CA LYS A 968 -6.10 -34.79 -10.92
C LYS A 968 -6.09 -36.32 -10.78
N ASN A 969 -6.81 -37.03 -11.64
CA ASN A 969 -6.80 -38.50 -11.67
C ASN A 969 -5.63 -39.04 -12.51
N PRO A 970 -4.89 -40.07 -12.04
CA PRO A 970 -3.84 -40.75 -12.79
C PRO A 970 -4.34 -41.25 -14.16
N GLY A 971 -3.45 -41.30 -15.16
CA GLY A 971 -3.74 -41.95 -16.44
C GLY A 971 -4.42 -41.09 -17.52
N VAL A 972 -5.00 -39.93 -17.15
CA VAL A 972 -5.80 -39.10 -18.08
C VAL A 972 -4.91 -38.21 -18.95
N GLY A 973 -3.96 -37.49 -18.35
CA GLY A 973 -3.00 -36.64 -19.07
C GLY A 973 -3.28 -35.15 -18.92
N GLN A 974 -2.84 -34.38 -19.92
CA GLN A 974 -3.04 -32.92 -19.96
C GLN A 974 -4.49 -32.57 -20.34
N ILE A 975 -5.05 -31.58 -19.64
CA ILE A 975 -6.43 -31.10 -19.84
C ILE A 975 -6.52 -29.59 -20.05
N GLY A 976 -5.39 -28.87 -20.04
CA GLY A 976 -5.39 -27.43 -20.28
C GLY A 976 -4.00 -26.81 -20.19
N ALA A 977 -3.99 -25.49 -20.22
CA ALA A 977 -2.82 -24.65 -19.98
C ALA A 977 -3.26 -23.34 -19.33
N GLY A 978 -2.39 -22.77 -18.51
CA GLY A 978 -2.72 -21.59 -17.73
C GLY A 978 -1.52 -20.89 -17.14
N THR A 979 -1.82 -19.94 -16.28
CA THR A 979 -0.84 -19.27 -15.42
C THR A 979 -1.12 -19.59 -13.97
N VAL A 980 -0.06 -19.55 -13.17
CA VAL A 980 -0.15 -19.70 -11.72
C VAL A 980 0.89 -18.79 -11.08
N ARG A 981 0.60 -18.30 -9.88
CA ARG A 981 1.56 -17.51 -9.10
C ARG A 981 2.21 -18.38 -8.04
N ALA A 982 3.51 -18.20 -7.83
CA ALA A 982 4.20 -18.78 -6.69
C ALA A 982 3.56 -18.25 -5.37
N PRO A 983 3.37 -19.09 -4.35
CA PRO A 983 2.80 -18.66 -3.07
C PRO A 983 3.75 -17.73 -2.33
N LEU A 984 3.26 -16.59 -1.83
CA LEU A 984 4.08 -15.58 -1.13
C LEU A 984 4.82 -16.14 0.10
N ALA A 985 4.18 -17.05 0.83
CA ALA A 985 4.68 -17.59 2.09
C ALA A 985 6.07 -18.26 1.98
N CYS A 986 6.41 -18.87 0.83
CA CYS A 986 7.75 -19.46 0.69
C CYS A 986 8.85 -18.38 0.61
N PHE A 987 8.54 -17.19 0.11
CA PHE A 987 9.45 -16.04 0.07
C PHE A 987 9.56 -15.38 1.46
N GLU A 988 8.46 -15.27 2.20
CA GLU A 988 8.47 -14.81 3.60
C GLU A 988 9.32 -15.73 4.47
N HIS A 989 9.14 -17.06 4.36
CA HIS A 989 9.98 -18.04 5.06
C HIS A 989 11.46 -17.90 4.71
N ALA A 990 11.78 -17.66 3.43
CA ALA A 990 13.16 -17.44 3.00
C ALA A 990 13.75 -16.13 3.58
N LEU A 991 12.95 -15.06 3.62
CA LEU A 991 13.37 -13.76 4.15
C LEU A 991 13.62 -13.82 5.66
N GLU A 992 12.75 -14.53 6.40
CA GLU A 992 12.95 -14.77 7.82
C GLU A 992 14.24 -15.53 8.12
N ASP A 993 14.49 -16.61 7.37
CA ASP A 993 15.69 -17.41 7.58
C ASP A 993 16.95 -16.63 7.21
N TYR A 994 16.92 -15.84 6.14
CA TYR A 994 18.00 -14.93 5.75
C TYR A 994 18.30 -13.89 6.84
N ALA A 995 17.25 -13.26 7.39
CA ALA A 995 17.39 -12.29 8.48
C ALA A 995 18.03 -12.91 9.73
N ARG A 996 17.65 -14.15 10.08
CA ARG A 996 18.26 -14.88 11.21
C ARG A 996 19.75 -15.15 10.98
N GLU A 997 20.18 -15.44 9.76
CA GLU A 997 21.59 -15.63 9.43
C GLU A 997 22.43 -14.35 9.58
N LEU A 998 21.81 -13.18 9.40
CA LEU A 998 22.41 -11.87 9.69
C LEU A 998 22.33 -11.48 11.18
N GLY A 999 21.69 -12.29 12.03
CA GLY A 999 21.50 -11.99 13.45
C GLY A 999 20.35 -11.01 13.74
N ILE A 1000 19.49 -10.74 12.75
CA ILE A 1000 18.28 -9.93 12.91
C ILE A 1000 17.19 -10.83 13.51
N VAL A 1001 16.72 -10.48 14.70
CA VAL A 1001 15.62 -11.18 15.38
C VAL A 1001 14.48 -10.19 15.56
N VAL A 1002 13.33 -10.52 14.99
CA VAL A 1002 12.11 -9.73 15.08
C VAL A 1002 11.03 -10.62 15.70
N ASP A 1003 10.45 -10.14 16.79
CA ASP A 1003 9.32 -10.77 17.49
C ASP A 1003 8.01 -10.66 16.70
#